data_AF-A0A9P5H6B9-F1
#
_entry.id   AF-A0A9P5H6B9-F1
#
_cell.length_a   1.000
_cell.length_b   1.000
_cell.length_c   1.000
_cell.angle_alpha   90.00
_cell.angle_beta   90.00
_cell.angle_gamma   90.00
#
_symmetry.space_group_name_H-M   'P 1'
#
loop_
_entity.id
_entity.type
_entity.pdbx_description
1 polymer ?
#
loop_
_entity_poly.entity_id
_entity_poly.type
_entity_poly.pdbx_seq_one_letter_code
_entity_poly.pdbx_strand_id
1 'polypeptide(L)'
;MATSSPKPSPPPPRPSKSQALDDLIMGTNSSSIVSKRSVERLYYPDEAHFFRYFVNKFQRRAPLINRGYWLRLRAIDVVVHQFLKSSPSNHKKVVINLGCGSACENTVFLDIDYPDLMRKKRAIVLGTPQLPEFCLLEQILPNGPDHPFARTMLKHFNKLNTPLKSVHQYPTLESQRVRFQERGWQSVDLWDLWEAWNSEEFLSSTEKIALDDTEPFDEWEEFVLFARHYFVMHAKASPKISASSQDRAQQDTRCSSVVEINRHDSVAPKRRFGAPMVVANPEGQRYAMHTFGMGTNGRVASYDVYTLEGATVPLEMSPVGPSARMCHTVTDLGDFGFLLSGGRASPSSVFSDSWIFKKGSKCWEKTGDLPTPLFRHAAVRLRGSALALVFGGKVGISQVSPDYFLFHPIMGWLRCTTSGTVPDPIFGAVALTSSEESQNSSKLFRGLLSGGMTQDGTINTKAYQWKLDITGAMPSLNFEILEDLGSQANDLSVFGAQVVECGPFSYVDSPKVTHSSAGLVERTHTAAKATTTTIPRVRLNSDSDFQEVLRNRKPVIIEGLNLGQCMENWTPEYMVQCLGEKKEVVVHECQLDTEKMDFNSKNFRYVTETFGTFMDKVKLGQRLYLRSLSEQNPSESPANINIDFPALADECSLPEELRYVTENLFSSVLRISGRVNMWLHYDVMANVYTQIRGSKRMVLFPPTDVSHLAFAPGASSSSLDVFSALEKHHLAATHPHDAVLGPGDVLFLPPMWFHTASPTTNMSVAVNFFFRDLHSGYSSGRDVYGNRDLAAYEKGRQDVARLAKGFDQLPPEIRQFYLARLADELLHQQT
;
A
#
# COMPACT_ATOMS: atom_id res chain seq x y z
N MET A 1 -9.34 -26.14 70.90
CA MET A 1 -9.87 -25.27 69.83
C MET A 1 -8.75 -25.02 68.84
N ALA A 2 -8.93 -25.32 67.56
CA ALA A 2 -7.96 -25.03 66.50
C ALA A 2 -8.56 -23.97 65.57
N THR A 3 -7.80 -22.91 65.28
CA THR A 3 -8.25 -21.78 64.47
C THR A 3 -8.05 -22.04 62.98
N SER A 4 -9.13 -22.01 62.21
CA SER A 4 -9.09 -22.19 60.75
C SER A 4 -8.67 -20.90 60.04
N SER A 5 -7.65 -20.99 59.19
CA SER A 5 -7.28 -19.92 58.26
C SER A 5 -8.31 -19.79 57.11
N PRO A 6 -8.56 -18.57 56.59
CA PRO A 6 -9.54 -18.34 55.54
C PRO A 6 -9.03 -18.84 54.18
N LYS A 7 -9.92 -19.43 53.37
CA LYS A 7 -9.63 -19.85 51.99
C LYS A 7 -9.36 -18.62 51.10
N PRO A 8 -8.43 -18.71 50.12
CA PRO A 8 -8.22 -17.64 49.15
C PRO A 8 -9.45 -17.44 48.26
N SER A 9 -9.69 -16.21 47.85
CA SER A 9 -10.75 -15.84 46.90
C SER A 9 -10.51 -16.47 45.52
N PRO A 10 -11.59 -16.79 44.76
CA PRO A 10 -11.45 -17.30 43.40
C PRO A 10 -10.78 -16.25 42.49
N PRO A 11 -10.01 -16.66 41.47
CA PRO A 11 -9.41 -15.74 40.53
C PRO A 11 -10.50 -14.97 39.76
N PRO A 12 -10.22 -13.73 39.31
CA PRO A 12 -11.19 -12.94 38.56
C PRO A 12 -11.60 -13.67 37.27
N PRO A 13 -12.86 -13.52 36.82
CA PRO A 13 -13.33 -14.13 35.58
C PRO A 13 -12.46 -13.65 34.41
N ARG A 14 -12.13 -14.57 33.49
CA ARG A 14 -11.38 -14.20 32.28
C ARG A 14 -12.19 -13.17 31.49
N PRO A 15 -11.59 -12.07 30.99
CA PRO A 15 -12.29 -11.07 30.22
C PRO A 15 -12.94 -11.70 28.99
N SER A 16 -14.12 -11.21 28.63
CA SER A 16 -14.81 -11.63 27.40
C SER A 16 -13.96 -11.28 26.17
N LYS A 17 -14.18 -11.96 25.04
CA LYS A 17 -13.51 -11.62 23.77
C LYS A 17 -13.77 -10.17 23.32
N SER A 18 -14.89 -9.56 23.75
CA SER A 18 -15.14 -8.13 23.54
C SER A 18 -14.21 -7.28 24.39
N GLN A 19 -14.20 -7.47 25.72
CA GLN A 19 -13.34 -6.71 26.63
C GLN A 19 -11.87 -6.79 26.26
N ALA A 20 -11.36 -7.98 25.90
CA ALA A 20 -9.98 -8.13 25.47
C ALA A 20 -9.64 -7.38 24.16
N LEU A 21 -10.62 -7.18 23.26
CA LEU A 21 -10.47 -6.36 22.06
C LEU A 21 -10.56 -4.87 22.38
N ASP A 22 -11.48 -4.49 23.28
CA ASP A 22 -11.66 -3.13 23.76
C ASP A 22 -10.41 -2.64 24.51
N ASP A 23 -9.79 -3.49 25.35
CA ASP A 23 -8.52 -3.26 26.04
C ASP A 23 -7.36 -3.01 25.05
N LEU A 24 -7.31 -3.74 23.93
CA LEU A 24 -6.31 -3.56 22.88
C LEU A 24 -6.49 -2.24 22.12
N ILE A 25 -7.74 -1.83 21.88
CA ILE A 25 -8.07 -0.52 21.29
C ILE A 25 -7.67 0.61 22.26
N MET A 26 -8.01 0.51 23.55
CA MET A 26 -7.58 1.47 24.58
C MET A 26 -6.04 1.59 24.64
N GLY A 27 -5.31 0.50 24.45
CA GLY A 27 -3.84 0.48 24.37
C GLY A 27 -3.24 1.35 23.24
N THR A 28 -3.97 1.57 22.13
CA THR A 28 -3.50 2.49 21.08
C THR A 28 -3.56 3.95 21.53
N ASN A 29 -4.51 4.30 22.39
CA ASN A 29 -4.59 5.65 22.93
C ASN A 29 -3.34 5.96 23.79
N SER A 30 -2.87 5.00 24.58
CA SER A 30 -1.60 5.10 25.31
C SER A 30 -0.40 5.37 24.39
N SER A 31 -0.31 4.70 23.23
CA SER A 31 0.77 4.96 22.25
C SER A 31 0.71 6.37 21.67
N SER A 32 -0.51 6.89 21.44
CA SER A 32 -0.73 8.26 20.98
C SER A 32 -0.31 9.29 22.03
N ILE A 33 -0.65 9.07 23.30
CA ILE A 33 -0.32 9.96 24.42
C ILE A 33 1.18 9.98 24.69
N VAL A 34 1.89 8.84 24.55
CA VAL A 34 3.37 8.82 24.62
C VAL A 34 3.98 9.75 23.56
N SER A 35 3.41 9.77 22.36
CA SER A 35 3.91 10.61 21.26
C SER A 35 3.56 12.08 21.46
N LYS A 36 2.35 12.41 21.93
CA LYS A 36 1.97 13.76 22.38
C LYS A 36 2.88 14.27 23.51
N ARG A 37 3.23 13.42 24.49
CA ARG A 37 4.17 13.74 25.57
C ARG A 37 5.61 13.99 25.08
N SER A 38 6.03 13.28 24.02
CA SER A 38 7.31 13.53 23.36
C SER A 38 7.36 14.94 22.76
N VAL A 39 6.27 15.36 22.11
CA VAL A 39 6.11 16.73 21.59
C VAL A 39 6.07 17.76 22.72
N GLU A 40 5.18 17.60 23.70
CA GLU A 40 5.04 18.48 24.88
C GLU A 40 6.39 18.83 25.52
N ARG A 41 7.25 17.83 25.76
CA ARG A 41 8.54 18.05 26.41
C ARG A 41 9.61 18.72 25.52
N LEU A 42 9.49 18.62 24.19
CA LEU A 42 10.50 19.10 23.25
C LEU A 42 10.12 20.45 22.61
N TYR A 43 8.87 20.59 22.17
CA TYR A 43 8.34 21.75 21.44
C TYR A 43 7.70 22.78 22.36
N TYR A 44 7.30 22.38 23.58
CA TYR A 44 6.66 23.25 24.57
C TYR A 44 7.33 23.13 25.96
N PRO A 45 8.67 23.35 26.05
CA PRO A 45 9.42 23.15 27.28
C PRO A 45 8.96 24.04 28.43
N ASP A 46 8.53 25.27 28.12
CA ASP A 46 8.13 26.32 29.08
C ASP A 46 6.63 26.33 29.40
N GLU A 47 5.83 25.48 28.73
CA GLU A 47 4.40 25.34 29.01
C GLU A 47 4.11 24.31 30.11
N ALA A 48 2.90 24.34 30.66
CA ALA A 48 2.47 23.37 31.65
C ALA A 48 2.33 21.97 31.01
N HIS A 49 3.14 21.01 31.46
CA HIS A 49 3.03 19.63 30.95
C HIS A 49 1.81 18.90 31.57
N PHE A 50 0.91 18.40 30.71
CA PHE A 50 -0.32 17.70 31.04
C PHE A 50 -0.24 16.19 30.74
N PHE A 51 0.44 15.77 29.67
CA PHE A 51 0.51 14.35 29.29
C PHE A 51 1.33 13.50 30.28
N ARG A 52 2.20 14.13 31.08
CA ARG A 52 2.97 13.47 32.16
C ARG A 52 2.13 12.75 33.22
N TYR A 53 0.87 13.11 33.41
CA TYR A 53 -0.03 12.47 34.38
C TYR A 53 -0.70 11.20 33.85
N PHE A 54 -0.70 11.00 32.52
CA PHE A 54 -1.30 9.84 31.84
C PHE A 54 -0.23 8.83 31.40
N VAL A 55 0.98 9.30 31.13
CA VAL A 55 2.14 8.47 30.79
C VAL A 55 3.28 8.88 31.73
N ASN A 56 3.60 8.04 32.72
CA ASN A 56 4.59 8.38 33.75
C ASN A 56 6.04 8.35 33.22
N LYS A 57 6.42 7.32 32.45
CA LYS A 57 7.77 7.18 31.87
C LYS A 57 7.90 7.97 30.57
N PHE A 58 8.89 8.85 30.48
CA PHE A 58 9.16 9.61 29.25
C PHE A 58 9.80 8.69 28.20
N GLN A 59 9.35 8.79 26.95
CA GLN A 59 9.92 8.12 25.80
C GLN A 59 9.95 9.09 24.61
N ARG A 60 11.14 9.54 24.20
CA ARG A 60 11.32 10.35 22.99
C ARG A 60 10.95 9.54 21.75
N ARG A 61 10.25 10.16 20.80
CA ARG A 61 10.03 9.63 19.44
C ARG A 61 11.04 10.23 18.46
N ALA A 62 11.14 9.62 17.26
CA ALA A 62 11.94 10.15 16.17
C ALA A 62 11.40 11.50 15.66
N PRO A 63 12.24 12.37 15.07
CA PRO A 63 11.84 13.69 14.58
C PRO A 63 10.60 13.69 13.68
N LEU A 64 10.52 12.79 12.69
CA LEU A 64 9.33 12.56 11.86
C LEU A 64 8.03 12.39 12.67
N ILE A 65 8.07 11.58 13.73
CA ILE A 65 6.90 11.30 14.56
C ILE A 65 6.56 12.49 15.45
N ASN A 66 7.55 13.19 16.01
CA ASN A 66 7.30 14.39 16.81
C ASN A 66 6.69 15.50 15.94
N ARG A 67 7.31 15.84 14.81
CA ARG A 67 6.83 16.88 13.88
C ARG A 67 5.43 16.55 13.34
N GLY A 68 5.17 15.28 13.03
CA GLY A 68 3.84 14.79 12.65
C GLY A 68 2.79 14.89 13.76
N TYR A 69 3.13 14.59 15.02
CA TYR A 69 2.20 14.76 16.15
C TYR A 69 2.01 16.23 16.55
N TRP A 70 3.04 17.05 16.46
CA TRP A 70 2.99 18.50 16.68
C TRP A 70 2.04 19.15 15.69
N LEU A 71 2.16 18.83 14.39
CA LEU A 71 1.24 19.31 13.35
C LEU A 71 -0.22 18.89 13.61
N ARG A 72 -0.47 17.67 14.13
CA ARG A 72 -1.84 17.28 14.53
C ARG A 72 -2.38 18.09 15.69
N LEU A 73 -1.55 18.37 16.70
CA LEU A 73 -1.94 19.21 17.83
C LEU A 73 -2.27 20.62 17.33
N ARG A 74 -1.41 21.20 16.47
CA ARG A 74 -1.63 22.51 15.84
C ARG A 74 -2.89 22.56 14.97
N ALA A 75 -3.15 21.52 14.17
CA ALA A 75 -4.34 21.46 13.32
C ALA A 75 -5.65 21.48 14.13
N ILE A 76 -5.72 20.71 15.23
CA ILE A 76 -6.86 20.74 16.16
C ILE A 76 -6.94 22.09 16.89
N ASP A 77 -5.81 22.59 17.38
CA ASP A 77 -5.70 23.87 18.09
C ASP A 77 -6.24 25.04 17.27
N VAL A 78 -5.87 25.14 15.99
CA VAL A 78 -6.34 26.17 15.06
C VAL A 78 -7.85 26.07 14.85
N VAL A 79 -8.39 24.89 14.53
CA VAL A 79 -9.84 24.70 14.30
C VAL A 79 -10.66 25.01 15.57
N VAL A 80 -10.18 24.60 16.75
CA VAL A 80 -10.82 24.92 18.04
C VAL A 80 -10.73 26.43 18.32
N HIS A 81 -9.59 27.08 18.09
CA HIS A 81 -9.46 28.52 18.25
C HIS A 81 -10.35 29.31 17.28
N GLN A 82 -10.54 28.84 16.05
CA GLN A 82 -11.48 29.43 15.10
C GLN A 82 -12.91 29.35 15.62
N PHE A 83 -13.35 28.18 16.12
CA PHE A 83 -14.65 28.02 16.77
C PHE A 83 -14.81 28.93 18.00
N LEU A 84 -13.80 29.05 18.85
CA LEU A 84 -13.85 29.91 20.03
C LEU A 84 -13.93 31.39 19.64
N LYS A 85 -13.24 31.82 18.57
CA LYS A 85 -13.25 33.19 18.05
C LYS A 85 -14.45 33.54 17.14
N SER A 86 -15.12 32.55 16.53
CA SER A 86 -16.20 32.82 15.56
C SER A 86 -17.45 33.40 16.23
N SER A 87 -17.76 34.65 15.87
CA SER A 87 -18.89 35.49 16.30
C SER A 87 -19.09 35.68 17.82
N PRO A 88 -19.32 36.92 18.30
CA PRO A 88 -19.67 37.18 19.70
C PRO A 88 -21.13 36.77 19.97
N SER A 89 -21.38 35.46 20.10
CA SER A 89 -22.64 34.97 20.64
C SER A 89 -22.66 35.15 22.16
N ASN A 90 -23.75 35.69 22.73
CA ASN A 90 -24.01 35.65 24.17
C ASN A 90 -24.31 34.22 24.71
N HIS A 91 -23.97 33.19 23.94
CA HIS A 91 -24.19 31.78 24.23
C HIS A 91 -22.89 31.09 24.63
N LYS A 92 -22.99 30.18 25.58
CA LYS A 92 -21.85 29.42 26.11
C LYS A 92 -21.38 28.38 25.08
N LYS A 93 -20.11 28.43 24.71
CA LYS A 93 -19.50 27.45 23.77
C LYS A 93 -19.16 26.14 24.50
N VAL A 94 -19.35 25.02 23.81
CA VAL A 94 -19.13 23.66 24.31
C VAL A 94 -18.32 22.90 23.28
N VAL A 95 -17.22 22.26 23.69
CA VAL A 95 -16.38 21.41 22.84
C VAL A 95 -16.60 19.96 23.24
N ILE A 96 -17.12 19.14 22.32
CA ILE A 96 -17.25 17.70 22.55
C ILE A 96 -16.06 17.00 21.92
N ASN A 97 -15.29 16.28 22.74
CA ASN A 97 -14.17 15.46 22.30
C ASN A 97 -14.57 13.97 22.37
N LEU A 98 -14.40 13.25 21.26
CA LEU A 98 -14.68 11.82 21.16
C LEU A 98 -13.34 11.05 21.19
N GLY A 99 -12.75 10.90 22.38
CA GLY A 99 -11.51 10.14 22.57
C GLY A 99 -10.34 10.81 23.30
N CYS A 100 -10.60 11.68 24.30
CA CYS A 100 -9.63 12.41 25.18
C CYS A 100 -8.72 13.47 24.47
N GLY A 101 -8.25 14.58 25.04
CA GLY A 101 -8.39 15.31 26.34
C GLY A 101 -7.33 16.47 26.33
N SER A 102 -7.35 17.53 27.14
CA SER A 102 -8.12 17.86 28.35
C SER A 102 -8.96 19.17 28.28
N ALA A 103 -8.51 20.33 28.80
CA ALA A 103 -9.36 21.54 28.96
C ALA A 103 -8.64 22.91 28.85
N CYS A 104 -9.43 23.95 28.55
CA CYS A 104 -9.09 25.39 28.59
C CYS A 104 -10.20 26.16 29.33
N GLU A 105 -9.91 27.36 29.87
CA GLU A 105 -10.90 28.16 30.61
C GLU A 105 -12.05 28.71 29.72
N ASN A 106 -13.17 29.07 30.37
CA ASN A 106 -14.43 29.56 29.75
C ASN A 106 -15.13 28.63 28.73
N THR A 107 -14.66 27.39 28.55
CA THR A 107 -15.26 26.38 27.66
C THR A 107 -15.71 25.14 28.43
N VAL A 108 -16.88 24.59 28.12
CA VAL A 108 -17.29 23.28 28.68
C VAL A 108 -16.80 22.18 27.74
N PHE A 109 -16.05 21.22 28.28
CA PHE A 109 -15.62 20.03 27.56
C PHE A 109 -16.51 18.83 27.91
N LEU A 110 -16.99 18.11 26.90
CA LEU A 110 -17.77 16.87 27.05
C LEU A 110 -17.04 15.72 26.36
N ASP A 111 -17.06 14.52 26.94
CA ASP A 111 -16.13 13.45 26.60
C ASP A 111 -16.85 12.10 26.45
N ILE A 112 -16.55 11.32 25.39
CA ILE A 112 -17.27 10.10 25.00
C ILE A 112 -16.28 8.95 24.66
N ASP A 113 -16.60 7.72 25.10
CA ASP A 113 -15.66 6.58 25.26
C ASP A 113 -16.42 5.20 25.30
N TYR A 114 -15.84 4.14 25.89
CA TYR A 114 -16.42 2.78 25.99
C TYR A 114 -17.65 2.64 26.90
N PRO A 115 -18.52 1.60 26.72
CA PRO A 115 -19.81 1.46 27.42
C PRO A 115 -19.78 1.57 28.94
N ASP A 116 -18.76 1.03 29.61
CA ASP A 116 -18.65 1.07 31.08
C ASP A 116 -18.28 2.48 31.59
N LEU A 117 -17.52 3.26 30.80
CA LEU A 117 -17.31 4.71 31.02
C LEU A 117 -18.56 5.52 30.60
N MET A 118 -19.24 5.12 29.53
CA MET A 118 -20.40 5.82 28.98
C MET A 118 -21.67 5.68 29.79
N ARG A 119 -21.91 4.59 30.52
CA ARG A 119 -23.08 4.52 31.39
C ARG A 119 -23.07 5.60 32.49
N LYS A 120 -21.89 6.12 32.88
CA LYS A 120 -21.77 7.31 33.75
C LYS A 120 -21.89 8.65 33.00
N LYS A 121 -21.30 8.79 31.80
CA LYS A 121 -21.26 10.06 31.06
C LYS A 121 -22.54 10.32 30.23
N ARG A 122 -23.16 9.29 29.63
CA ARG A 122 -24.40 9.36 28.81
C ARG A 122 -25.58 10.01 29.53
N ALA A 123 -25.70 9.83 30.85
CA ALA A 123 -26.75 10.46 31.65
C ALA A 123 -26.68 11.99 31.66
N ILE A 124 -25.50 12.57 31.40
CA ILE A 124 -25.27 14.02 31.32
C ILE A 124 -25.50 14.52 29.88
N VAL A 125 -25.08 13.75 28.86
CA VAL A 125 -25.21 14.12 27.44
C VAL A 125 -26.67 14.23 26.99
N LEU A 126 -27.55 13.35 27.48
CA LEU A 126 -28.96 13.26 27.05
C LEU A 126 -29.86 14.41 27.53
N GLY A 127 -29.30 15.44 28.18
CA GLY A 127 -30.05 16.57 28.75
C GLY A 127 -29.77 17.95 28.14
N THR A 128 -29.10 18.06 26.98
CA THR A 128 -28.64 19.38 26.46
C THR A 128 -28.83 19.55 24.94
N PRO A 129 -29.86 20.31 24.48
CA PRO A 129 -30.24 20.41 23.06
C PRO A 129 -29.47 21.39 22.15
N GLN A 130 -28.26 21.89 22.50
CA GLN A 130 -27.56 22.93 21.70
C GLN A 130 -26.11 22.57 21.35
N LEU A 131 -25.89 21.74 20.32
CA LEU A 131 -24.56 21.28 19.89
C LEU A 131 -24.33 21.57 18.38
N PRO A 132 -23.67 22.68 18.00
CA PRO A 132 -23.69 23.15 16.60
C PRO A 132 -22.50 22.77 15.70
N GLU A 133 -21.37 22.27 16.22
CA GLU A 133 -20.12 22.13 15.45
C GLU A 133 -19.37 20.81 15.75
N PHE A 134 -18.66 20.28 14.75
CA PHE A 134 -17.95 19.00 14.82
C PHE A 134 -16.58 19.08 14.15
N CYS A 135 -15.54 18.62 14.86
CA CYS A 135 -14.16 18.54 14.39
C CYS A 135 -13.70 17.08 14.42
N LEU A 136 -12.98 16.65 13.37
CA LEU A 136 -12.47 15.29 13.23
C LEU A 136 -11.04 15.33 12.69
N LEU A 137 -10.18 14.46 13.22
CA LEU A 137 -8.87 14.15 12.66
C LEU A 137 -8.68 12.64 12.65
N GLU A 138 -8.75 12.03 11.46
CA GLU A 138 -8.52 10.60 11.25
C GLU A 138 -7.68 10.33 9.98
N GLN A 139 -7.42 9.06 9.69
CA GLN A 139 -6.65 8.60 8.54
C GLN A 139 -7.43 8.69 7.23
N ILE A 140 -6.71 8.81 6.12
CA ILE A 140 -7.18 8.60 4.74
C ILE A 140 -6.19 7.74 3.94
N LEU A 141 -6.65 7.19 2.82
CA LEU A 141 -5.89 6.37 1.87
C LEU A 141 -6.03 6.99 0.47
N PRO A 142 -5.49 8.19 0.22
CA PRO A 142 -5.74 8.96 -1.00
C PRO A 142 -5.35 8.22 -2.29
N ASN A 143 -4.36 7.32 -2.21
CA ASN A 143 -3.90 6.48 -3.31
C ASN A 143 -4.21 4.98 -3.08
N GLY A 144 -5.24 4.68 -2.29
CA GLY A 144 -5.68 3.32 -1.98
C GLY A 144 -4.84 2.59 -0.92
N PRO A 145 -5.26 1.39 -0.51
CA PRO A 145 -4.61 0.60 0.55
C PRO A 145 -3.24 0.03 0.15
N ASP A 146 -2.99 -0.15 -1.15
CA ASP A 146 -1.77 -0.76 -1.68
C ASP A 146 -0.59 0.22 -1.78
N HIS A 147 -0.87 1.52 -1.72
CA HIS A 147 0.16 2.56 -1.67
C HIS A 147 1.19 2.27 -0.55
N PRO A 148 2.52 2.37 -0.77
CA PRO A 148 3.51 1.81 0.16
C PRO A 148 3.39 2.28 1.61
N PHE A 149 3.05 3.55 1.82
CA PHE A 149 2.78 4.11 3.15
C PHE A 149 1.47 3.55 3.74
N ALA A 150 0.37 3.60 2.98
CA ALA A 150 -0.94 3.07 3.37
C ALA A 150 -0.87 1.60 3.79
N ARG A 151 -0.22 0.76 2.99
CA ARG A 151 -0.03 -0.68 3.26
C ARG A 151 0.75 -0.92 4.55
N THR A 152 1.73 -0.09 4.84
CA THR A 152 2.55 -0.16 6.07
C THR A 152 1.74 0.30 7.29
N MET A 153 0.98 1.39 7.16
CA MET A 153 0.05 1.89 8.17
C MET A 153 -1.02 0.86 8.53
N LEU A 154 -1.70 0.28 7.53
CA LEU A 154 -2.72 -0.76 7.72
C LEU A 154 -2.12 -2.01 8.37
N LYS A 155 -0.94 -2.49 7.93
CA LYS A 155 -0.23 -3.59 8.59
C LYS A 155 0.11 -3.29 10.05
N HIS A 156 0.49 -2.05 10.38
CA HIS A 156 0.78 -1.64 11.76
C HIS A 156 -0.47 -1.72 12.65
N PHE A 157 -1.58 -1.11 12.25
CA PHE A 157 -2.84 -1.15 12.99
C PHE A 157 -3.42 -2.58 13.10
N ASN A 158 -3.33 -3.38 12.03
CA ASN A 158 -3.73 -4.79 12.06
C ASN A 158 -2.88 -5.63 13.03
N LYS A 159 -1.55 -5.40 13.08
CA LYS A 159 -0.64 -6.07 14.04
C LYS A 159 -0.97 -5.72 15.50
N LEU A 160 -1.53 -4.54 15.75
CA LEU A 160 -2.01 -4.11 17.07
C LEU A 160 -3.43 -4.61 17.40
N ASN A 161 -4.08 -5.37 16.51
CA ASN A 161 -5.49 -5.77 16.59
C ASN A 161 -6.49 -4.59 16.61
N THR A 162 -6.10 -3.45 16.01
CA THR A 162 -6.87 -2.21 16.01
C THR A 162 -7.09 -1.67 14.60
N PRO A 163 -7.73 -2.48 13.70
CA PRO A 163 -7.85 -2.16 12.28
C PRO A 163 -8.58 -0.83 12.06
N LEU A 164 -8.03 -0.01 11.17
CA LEU A 164 -8.68 1.22 10.71
C LEU A 164 -9.88 0.83 9.84
N LYS A 165 -11.11 1.10 10.31
CA LYS A 165 -12.34 0.70 9.62
C LYS A 165 -12.85 1.78 8.64
N SER A 166 -12.97 3.03 9.11
CA SER A 166 -13.51 4.16 8.34
C SER A 166 -12.81 4.35 6.99
N VAL A 167 -11.47 4.16 6.97
CA VAL A 167 -10.61 4.40 5.81
C VAL A 167 -10.94 3.58 4.57
N HIS A 168 -11.62 2.44 4.72
CA HIS A 168 -12.06 1.61 3.59
C HIS A 168 -13.38 2.09 2.97
N GLN A 169 -14.19 2.84 3.72
CA GLN A 169 -15.44 3.42 3.25
C GLN A 169 -15.26 4.88 2.82
N TYR A 170 -14.36 5.62 3.49
CA TYR A 170 -14.08 7.04 3.25
C TYR A 170 -12.56 7.26 3.03
N PRO A 171 -11.99 6.75 1.91
CA PRO A 171 -10.55 6.75 1.66
C PRO A 171 -9.95 8.12 1.26
N THR A 172 -10.76 9.09 0.81
CA THR A 172 -10.29 10.39 0.29
C THR A 172 -10.96 11.57 1.01
N LEU A 173 -10.36 12.76 0.92
CA LEU A 173 -11.00 14.00 1.40
C LEU A 173 -12.40 14.17 0.80
N GLU A 174 -12.59 13.88 -0.49
CA GLU A 174 -13.90 14.01 -1.13
C GLU A 174 -14.93 13.00 -0.61
N SER A 175 -14.52 11.75 -0.34
CA SER A 175 -15.42 10.79 0.30
C SER A 175 -15.80 11.19 1.73
N GLN A 176 -14.93 11.93 2.44
CA GLN A 176 -15.23 12.53 3.74
C GLN A 176 -16.16 13.75 3.60
N ARG A 177 -16.00 14.57 2.56
CA ARG A 177 -16.91 15.67 2.22
C ARG A 177 -18.33 15.16 2.01
N VAL A 178 -18.51 14.20 1.11
CA VAL A 178 -19.79 13.54 0.82
C VAL A 178 -20.37 12.93 2.09
N ARG A 179 -19.59 12.17 2.86
CA ARG A 179 -20.01 11.57 4.14
C ARG A 179 -20.68 12.58 5.08
N PHE A 180 -20.11 13.77 5.26
CA PHE A 180 -20.67 14.77 6.17
C PHE A 180 -21.83 15.55 5.53
N GLN A 181 -21.78 15.88 4.25
CA GLN A 181 -22.89 16.53 3.54
C GLN A 181 -24.17 15.67 3.53
N GLU A 182 -24.07 14.37 3.24
CA GLU A 182 -25.18 13.40 3.32
C GLU A 182 -25.80 13.30 4.73
N ARG A 183 -25.05 13.71 5.77
CA ARG A 183 -25.47 13.68 7.18
C ARG A 183 -25.95 15.05 7.69
N GLY A 184 -26.26 15.98 6.78
CA GLY A 184 -26.91 17.26 7.07
C GLY A 184 -25.96 18.41 7.41
N TRP A 185 -24.64 18.24 7.24
CA TRP A 185 -23.67 19.32 7.43
C TRP A 185 -23.63 20.24 6.22
N GLN A 186 -23.97 21.53 6.40
CA GLN A 186 -24.15 22.50 5.31
C GLN A 186 -22.84 23.11 4.82
N SER A 187 -21.85 23.26 5.71
CA SER A 187 -20.49 23.66 5.36
C SER A 187 -19.53 22.61 5.90
N VAL A 188 -18.63 22.14 5.04
CA VAL A 188 -17.58 21.18 5.41
C VAL A 188 -16.27 21.70 4.84
N ASP A 189 -15.37 22.14 5.71
CA ASP A 189 -14.00 22.50 5.35
C ASP A 189 -13.06 21.35 5.74
N LEU A 190 -12.15 20.99 4.84
CA LEU A 190 -11.34 19.78 4.89
C LEU A 190 -9.95 20.10 4.37
N TRP A 191 -8.94 19.65 5.10
CA TRP A 191 -7.53 19.73 4.69
C TRP A 191 -6.84 18.44 5.09
N ASP A 192 -6.07 17.82 4.21
CA ASP A 192 -5.05 16.90 4.70
C ASP A 192 -3.93 17.66 5.43
N LEU A 193 -3.12 16.96 6.23
CA LEU A 193 -2.11 17.65 7.03
C LEU A 193 -1.01 18.30 6.17
N TRP A 194 -0.83 17.89 4.91
CA TRP A 194 0.10 18.57 4.01
C TRP A 194 -0.50 19.88 3.50
N GLU A 195 -1.78 19.91 3.18
CA GLU A 195 -2.50 21.16 2.88
C GLU A 195 -2.50 22.11 4.09
N ALA A 196 -2.70 21.59 5.31
CA ALA A 196 -2.58 22.39 6.54
C ALA A 196 -1.15 22.93 6.74
N TRP A 197 -0.10 22.13 6.47
CA TRP A 197 1.30 22.57 6.55
C TRP A 197 1.63 23.73 5.58
N ASN A 198 1.04 23.73 4.38
CA ASN A 198 1.27 24.76 3.38
C ASN A 198 0.31 25.97 3.52
N SER A 199 -0.62 25.94 4.47
CA SER A 199 -1.61 27.01 4.67
C SER A 199 -1.22 27.97 5.80
N GLU A 200 -1.10 29.26 5.46
CA GLU A 200 -0.91 30.37 6.41
C GLU A 200 -2.09 30.53 7.38
N GLU A 201 -3.23 29.82 7.16
CA GLU A 201 -4.33 29.70 8.14
C GLU A 201 -3.93 28.87 9.38
N PHE A 202 -3.01 27.91 9.21
CA PHE A 202 -2.58 26.96 10.25
C PHE A 202 -1.14 27.20 10.72
N LEU A 203 -0.23 27.55 9.81
CA LEU A 203 1.19 27.76 10.08
C LEU A 203 1.77 28.87 9.20
N SER A 204 2.30 29.90 9.85
CA SER A 204 3.14 30.89 9.18
C SER A 204 4.51 30.30 8.82
N SER A 205 5.13 30.85 7.78
CA SER A 205 6.50 30.50 7.38
C SER A 205 7.51 30.61 8.55
N THR A 206 7.36 31.60 9.43
CA THR A 206 8.20 31.76 10.64
C THR A 206 8.04 30.61 11.63
N GLU A 207 6.81 30.15 11.87
CA GLU A 207 6.56 29.00 12.75
C GLU A 207 7.18 27.72 12.17
N LYS A 208 7.07 27.48 10.86
CA LYS A 208 7.66 26.30 10.21
C LYS A 208 9.19 26.26 10.38
N ILE A 209 9.86 27.40 10.17
CA ILE A 209 11.33 27.53 10.31
C ILE A 209 11.78 27.25 11.76
N ALA A 210 11.06 27.77 12.76
CA ALA A 210 11.39 27.58 14.18
C ALA A 210 11.34 26.11 14.64
N LEU A 211 10.66 25.21 13.91
CA LEU A 211 10.63 23.78 14.22
C LEU A 211 11.98 23.08 13.97
N ASP A 212 12.84 23.63 13.10
CA ASP A 212 14.19 23.08 12.87
C ASP A 212 15.14 23.42 14.04
N ASP A 213 14.86 24.46 14.83
CA ASP A 213 15.61 24.78 16.07
C ASP A 213 15.27 23.81 17.22
N THR A 214 14.12 23.14 17.15
CA THR A 214 13.67 22.18 18.18
C THR A 214 14.38 20.83 18.06
N GLU A 215 14.48 20.26 16.85
CA GLU A 215 15.29 19.07 16.61
C GLU A 215 15.72 18.89 15.14
N PRO A 216 16.87 18.24 14.89
CA PRO A 216 17.38 18.01 13.54
C PRO A 216 16.42 17.20 12.66
N PHE A 217 16.02 17.76 11.52
CA PHE A 217 15.04 17.15 10.62
C PHE A 217 15.49 17.10 9.16
N ASP A 218 15.33 15.92 8.53
CA ASP A 218 15.56 15.72 7.08
C ASP A 218 14.80 14.50 6.50
N GLU A 219 13.69 14.12 7.13
CA GLU A 219 12.81 12.98 6.76
C GLU A 219 11.58 13.51 5.98
N TRP A 220 11.82 14.44 5.05
CA TRP A 220 10.77 15.24 4.38
C TRP A 220 9.88 14.37 3.49
N GLU A 221 10.44 13.41 2.77
CA GLU A 221 9.69 12.46 1.95
C GLU A 221 8.70 11.67 2.82
N GLU A 222 9.16 11.09 3.93
CA GLU A 222 8.30 10.36 4.86
C GLU A 222 7.28 11.26 5.56
N PHE A 223 7.62 12.53 5.82
CA PHE A 223 6.72 13.50 6.44
C PHE A 223 5.59 13.92 5.51
N VAL A 224 5.87 14.19 4.22
CA VAL A 224 4.80 14.44 3.25
C VAL A 224 3.94 13.20 3.10
N LEU A 225 4.53 12.00 2.96
CA LEU A 225 3.75 10.76 2.91
C LEU A 225 2.84 10.58 4.14
N PHE A 226 3.35 10.85 5.35
CA PHE A 226 2.52 10.88 6.57
C PHE A 226 1.41 11.92 6.48
N ALA A 227 1.74 13.16 6.14
CA ALA A 227 0.82 14.28 6.18
C ALA A 227 -0.33 14.14 5.18
N ARG A 228 -0.07 13.55 4.00
CA ARG A 228 -1.08 13.22 2.98
C ARG A 228 -2.05 12.08 3.39
N HIS A 229 -1.72 11.27 4.41
CA HIS A 229 -2.56 10.14 4.87
C HIS A 229 -3.37 10.45 6.14
N TYR A 230 -3.43 11.72 6.54
CA TYR A 230 -4.22 12.22 7.66
C TYR A 230 -4.91 13.51 7.26
N PHE A 231 -6.11 13.75 7.78
CA PHE A 231 -6.82 15.00 7.53
C PHE A 231 -7.43 15.58 8.80
N VAL A 232 -7.68 16.89 8.76
CA VAL A 232 -8.48 17.64 9.73
C VAL A 232 -9.73 18.19 9.03
N MET A 233 -10.85 18.23 9.75
CA MET A 233 -12.13 18.69 9.24
C MET A 233 -12.81 19.67 10.20
N HIS A 234 -13.41 20.72 9.65
CA HIS A 234 -14.34 21.62 10.33
C HIS A 234 -15.71 21.55 9.64
N ALA A 235 -16.70 20.92 10.28
CA ALA A 235 -18.07 20.87 9.78
C ALA A 235 -19.01 21.79 10.57
N LYS A 236 -19.90 22.51 9.88
CA LYS A 236 -20.87 23.47 10.45
C LYS A 236 -22.28 23.19 9.93
N ALA A 237 -23.26 23.30 10.83
CA ALA A 237 -24.68 23.11 10.50
C ALA A 237 -25.33 24.33 9.82
N SER A 238 -24.66 25.48 9.79
CA SER A 238 -25.10 26.71 9.13
C SER A 238 -24.38 26.92 7.78
N PRO A 239 -25.00 27.65 6.82
CA PRO A 239 -24.37 27.93 5.54
C PRO A 239 -23.24 28.95 5.71
N LYS A 240 -22.16 28.79 4.95
CA LYS A 240 -21.03 29.72 4.92
C LYS A 240 -21.49 31.03 4.28
N ILE A 241 -21.41 32.16 4.99
CA ILE A 241 -21.59 33.48 4.37
C ILE A 241 -20.43 33.65 3.38
N SER A 242 -20.74 33.68 2.09
CA SER A 242 -19.75 33.68 1.02
C SER A 242 -18.95 34.97 1.01
N ALA A 243 -17.66 34.90 1.35
CA ALA A 243 -16.69 35.81 0.76
C ALA A 243 -16.60 35.51 -0.74
N SER A 244 -16.45 36.56 -1.56
CA SER A 244 -16.54 36.49 -3.02
C SER A 244 -15.57 35.47 -3.65
N SER A 245 -16.11 34.45 -4.30
CA SER A 245 -15.36 33.56 -5.19
C SER A 245 -14.90 34.35 -6.41
N GLN A 246 -13.59 34.64 -6.51
CA GLN A 246 -12.99 34.98 -7.79
C GLN A 246 -12.82 33.69 -8.60
N ASP A 247 -13.73 33.45 -9.54
CA ASP A 247 -13.59 32.39 -10.53
C ASP A 247 -12.33 32.66 -11.38
N ARG A 248 -11.26 31.87 -11.13
CA ARG A 248 -10.13 31.78 -12.05
C ARG A 248 -10.43 30.72 -13.10
N ALA A 249 -11.06 31.15 -14.19
CA ALA A 249 -11.17 30.33 -15.39
C ALA A 249 -9.76 29.99 -15.92
N GLN A 250 -9.42 28.69 -15.96
CA GLN A 250 -8.22 28.23 -16.67
C GLN A 250 -8.52 28.21 -18.17
N GLN A 251 -7.92 29.15 -18.91
CA GLN A 251 -7.87 29.10 -20.36
C GLN A 251 -6.79 28.10 -20.79
N ASP A 252 -7.20 27.08 -21.55
CA ASP A 252 -6.30 26.03 -22.05
C ASP A 252 -5.63 26.49 -23.35
N THR A 253 -4.60 27.33 -23.24
CA THR A 253 -3.80 27.80 -24.38
C THR A 253 -2.74 26.77 -24.76
N ARG A 254 -2.85 26.18 -25.96
CA ARG A 254 -1.83 25.31 -26.53
C ARG A 254 -0.54 26.10 -26.80
N CYS A 255 0.53 25.77 -26.09
CA CYS A 255 1.88 26.29 -26.32
C CYS A 255 2.84 25.21 -26.84
N SER A 256 3.91 25.62 -27.51
CA SER A 256 4.93 24.75 -28.13
C SER A 256 5.88 24.19 -27.06
N SER A 257 5.92 22.87 -26.87
CA SER A 257 6.73 22.22 -25.85
C SER A 257 8.24 22.36 -26.08
N VAL A 258 8.94 22.94 -25.11
CA VAL A 258 10.42 23.07 -25.09
C VAL A 258 11.11 21.80 -24.55
N VAL A 259 10.38 20.93 -23.84
CA VAL A 259 10.88 19.66 -23.29
C VAL A 259 9.83 18.57 -23.45
N GLU A 260 10.24 17.37 -23.87
CA GLU A 260 9.41 16.15 -23.86
C GLU A 260 9.74 15.33 -22.60
N ILE A 261 8.73 15.02 -21.77
CA ILE A 261 8.89 14.26 -20.53
C ILE A 261 8.15 12.93 -20.67
N ASN A 262 8.90 11.84 -20.80
CA ASN A 262 8.36 10.48 -20.82
C ASN A 262 8.57 9.81 -19.45
N ARG A 263 7.50 9.22 -18.89
CA ARG A 263 7.52 8.58 -17.57
C ARG A 263 7.65 7.06 -17.71
N HIS A 264 8.54 6.46 -16.93
CA HIS A 264 8.78 5.02 -16.91
C HIS A 264 8.85 4.51 -15.47
N ASP A 265 7.89 3.70 -15.06
CA ASP A 265 7.92 3.00 -13.78
C ASP A 265 8.76 1.71 -13.91
N SER A 266 9.69 1.47 -12.99
CA SER A 266 10.49 0.24 -12.95
C SER A 266 10.56 -0.36 -11.55
N VAL A 267 10.68 -1.68 -11.46
CA VAL A 267 10.80 -2.40 -10.18
C VAL A 267 12.27 -2.70 -9.92
N ALA A 268 12.91 -1.85 -9.11
CA ALA A 268 14.27 -2.08 -8.64
C ALA A 268 14.32 -3.24 -7.62
N PRO A 269 15.13 -4.30 -7.84
CA PRO A 269 15.24 -5.43 -6.91
C PRO A 269 16.03 -5.08 -5.64
N LYS A 270 16.88 -4.04 -5.70
CA LYS A 270 17.60 -3.46 -4.57
C LYS A 270 16.99 -2.11 -4.20
N ARG A 271 17.06 -1.74 -2.92
CA ARG A 271 16.49 -0.49 -2.38
C ARG A 271 17.54 0.28 -1.60
N ARG A 272 17.92 1.45 -2.12
CA ARG A 272 18.97 2.32 -1.59
C ARG A 272 18.70 3.77 -1.98
N PHE A 273 18.73 4.68 -1.01
CA PHE A 273 18.72 6.12 -1.24
C PHE A 273 20.17 6.61 -1.38
N GLY A 274 20.74 6.45 -2.58
CA GLY A 274 22.14 6.75 -2.91
C GLY A 274 22.24 7.46 -4.26
N ALA A 275 23.38 8.11 -4.52
CA ALA A 275 23.52 8.96 -5.70
C ALA A 275 23.59 8.11 -6.98
N PRO A 276 22.69 8.32 -7.95
CA PRO A 276 22.67 7.58 -9.19
C PRO A 276 23.77 8.07 -10.15
N MET A 277 24.34 7.15 -10.91
CA MET A 277 25.25 7.42 -12.03
C MET A 277 25.02 6.40 -13.15
N VAL A 278 25.36 6.75 -14.39
CA VAL A 278 25.45 5.80 -15.51
C VAL A 278 26.93 5.59 -15.83
N VAL A 279 27.29 4.33 -16.01
CA VAL A 279 28.66 3.89 -16.33
C VAL A 279 28.60 3.02 -17.59
N ALA A 280 29.63 3.11 -18.42
CA ALA A 280 29.85 2.21 -19.54
C ALA A 280 31.03 1.28 -19.25
N ASN A 281 30.94 0.02 -19.66
CA ASN A 281 32.10 -0.90 -19.68
C ASN A 281 33.01 -0.60 -20.91
N PRO A 282 34.21 -1.21 -21.01
CA PRO A 282 35.08 -1.06 -22.18
C PRO A 282 34.43 -1.43 -23.51
N GLU A 283 33.43 -2.31 -23.48
CA GLU A 283 32.63 -2.77 -24.62
C GLU A 283 31.52 -1.76 -25.01
N GLY A 284 31.35 -0.67 -24.27
CA GLY A 284 30.39 0.41 -24.53
C GLY A 284 28.98 0.19 -23.97
N GLN A 285 28.69 -0.98 -23.40
CA GLN A 285 27.41 -1.33 -22.78
C GLN A 285 27.17 -0.49 -21.52
N ARG A 286 25.94 -0.02 -21.32
CA ARG A 286 25.60 0.91 -20.23
C ARG A 286 24.84 0.23 -19.09
N TYR A 287 25.13 0.68 -17.87
CA TYR A 287 24.38 0.30 -16.67
C TYR A 287 24.33 1.48 -15.69
N ALA A 288 23.29 1.51 -14.86
CA ALA A 288 23.15 2.48 -13.79
C ALA A 288 23.73 1.92 -12.47
N MET A 289 24.21 2.80 -11.61
CA MET A 289 24.66 2.46 -10.26
C MET A 289 24.10 3.46 -9.25
N HIS A 290 23.63 2.99 -8.09
CA HIS A 290 23.37 3.86 -6.93
C HIS A 290 24.56 3.73 -5.97
N THR A 291 25.31 4.81 -5.80
CA THR A 291 26.53 4.84 -5.01
C THR A 291 26.30 5.42 -3.61
N PHE A 292 27.01 4.90 -2.61
CA PHE A 292 26.88 5.27 -1.20
C PHE A 292 25.41 5.24 -0.73
N GLY A 293 24.98 6.17 0.12
CA GLY A 293 23.58 6.35 0.47
C GLY A 293 23.10 5.57 1.69
N MET A 294 21.78 5.57 1.87
CA MET A 294 21.09 4.81 2.92
C MET A 294 20.65 3.44 2.37
N GLY A 295 21.20 2.37 2.93
CA GLY A 295 20.74 0.99 2.72
C GLY A 295 19.82 0.52 3.86
N THR A 296 19.47 -0.77 3.85
CA THR A 296 18.53 -1.38 4.83
C THR A 296 18.96 -1.25 6.29
N ASN A 297 20.26 -1.34 6.57
CA ASN A 297 20.81 -1.40 7.93
C ASN A 297 21.53 -0.11 8.38
N GLY A 298 21.64 0.90 7.51
CA GLY A 298 22.43 2.09 7.78
C GLY A 298 22.93 2.81 6.53
N ARG A 299 23.69 3.90 6.74
CA ARG A 299 24.48 4.53 5.68
C ARG A 299 25.64 3.61 5.27
N VAL A 300 25.86 3.49 3.97
CA VAL A 300 26.87 2.59 3.38
C VAL A 300 27.79 3.33 2.41
N ALA A 301 28.99 2.79 2.19
CA ALA A 301 29.94 3.27 1.18
C ALA A 301 30.03 2.36 -0.06
N SER A 302 29.27 1.26 -0.08
CA SER A 302 29.16 0.36 -1.24
C SER A 302 28.28 0.98 -2.34
N TYR A 303 27.99 0.22 -3.39
CA TYR A 303 27.10 0.61 -4.48
C TYR A 303 26.17 -0.55 -4.87
N ASP A 304 25.01 -0.22 -5.44
CA ASP A 304 24.12 -1.18 -6.10
C ASP A 304 24.15 -0.93 -7.61
N VAL A 305 24.02 -1.99 -8.41
CA VAL A 305 24.13 -1.97 -9.87
C VAL A 305 22.80 -2.38 -10.47
N TYR A 306 22.35 -1.64 -11.48
CA TYR A 306 21.12 -1.85 -12.22
C TYR A 306 21.45 -1.90 -13.72
N THR A 307 21.30 -3.09 -14.30
CA THR A 307 21.63 -3.36 -15.69
C THR A 307 20.58 -2.76 -16.62
N LEU A 308 20.99 -1.92 -17.57
CA LEU A 308 20.12 -1.44 -18.65
C LEU A 308 20.15 -2.41 -19.85
N GLU A 309 21.27 -3.11 -20.05
CA GLU A 309 21.54 -3.97 -21.20
C GLU A 309 22.16 -5.33 -20.77
N GLY A 310 21.34 -6.26 -20.26
CA GLY A 310 21.77 -7.62 -19.95
C GLY A 310 22.77 -7.75 -18.79
N ALA A 311 23.40 -8.93 -18.65
CA ALA A 311 24.34 -9.19 -17.55
C ALA A 311 25.72 -8.55 -17.82
N THR A 312 26.05 -7.49 -17.07
CA THR A 312 27.33 -6.76 -17.18
C THR A 312 28.24 -7.00 -15.97
N VAL A 313 29.55 -7.04 -16.19
CA VAL A 313 30.54 -7.00 -15.10
C VAL A 313 30.64 -5.55 -14.57
N PRO A 314 30.35 -5.29 -13.28
CA PRO A 314 30.31 -3.93 -12.75
C PRO A 314 31.71 -3.36 -12.51
N LEU A 315 31.79 -2.02 -12.55
CA LEU A 315 32.99 -1.27 -12.19
C LEU A 315 33.38 -1.52 -10.73
N GLU A 316 34.47 -2.26 -10.53
CA GLU A 316 35.11 -2.37 -9.23
C GLU A 316 35.58 -0.99 -8.76
N MET A 317 35.16 -0.60 -7.55
CA MET A 317 35.60 0.63 -6.90
C MET A 317 36.49 0.26 -5.71
N SER A 318 37.61 0.98 -5.54
CA SER A 318 38.49 0.85 -4.37
C SER A 318 37.71 0.92 -3.04
N PRO A 319 38.01 0.05 -2.05
CA PRO A 319 37.44 0.14 -0.71
C PRO A 319 37.98 1.33 0.10
N VAL A 320 39.08 1.94 -0.34
CA VAL A 320 39.65 3.18 0.21
C VAL A 320 39.09 4.37 -0.57
N GLY A 321 38.42 5.29 0.14
CA GLY A 321 37.74 6.45 -0.46
C GLY A 321 36.87 7.23 0.55
N PRO A 322 35.82 7.92 0.10
CA PRO A 322 34.92 8.71 0.94
C PRO A 322 34.27 7.91 2.07
N SER A 323 33.93 8.61 3.17
CA SER A 323 33.12 8.05 4.26
C SER A 323 31.66 7.78 3.86
N ALA A 324 31.02 6.81 4.52
CA ALA A 324 29.61 6.47 4.30
C ALA A 324 28.68 7.66 4.58
N ARG A 325 27.87 8.02 3.57
CA ARG A 325 27.11 9.29 3.53
C ARG A 325 25.85 9.16 2.69
N MET A 326 24.90 10.08 2.87
CA MET A 326 23.68 10.20 2.03
C MET A 326 23.45 11.66 1.61
N CYS A 327 22.52 11.88 0.68
CA CYS A 327 22.18 13.22 0.16
C CYS A 327 23.38 14.00 -0.42
N HIS A 328 24.33 13.29 -1.02
CA HIS A 328 25.42 13.83 -1.82
C HIS A 328 25.06 13.73 -3.31
N THR A 329 25.84 14.36 -4.16
CA THR A 329 25.76 14.18 -5.62
C THR A 329 27.00 13.46 -6.14
N VAL A 330 26.86 12.74 -7.25
CA VAL A 330 27.98 12.27 -8.06
C VAL A 330 27.75 12.70 -9.51
N THR A 331 28.71 13.43 -10.08
CA THR A 331 28.60 14.03 -11.42
C THR A 331 29.69 13.46 -12.34
N ASP A 332 29.34 13.01 -13.55
CA ASP A 332 30.33 12.59 -14.54
C ASP A 332 31.02 13.82 -15.17
N LEU A 333 32.34 13.92 -15.05
CA LEU A 333 33.16 14.97 -15.69
C LEU A 333 33.81 14.49 -17.00
N GLY A 334 33.37 13.34 -17.54
CA GLY A 334 33.95 12.73 -18.73
C GLY A 334 35.27 12.03 -18.40
N ASP A 335 36.32 12.34 -19.15
CA ASP A 335 37.64 11.72 -18.98
C ASP A 335 38.29 12.06 -17.64
N PHE A 336 37.87 13.16 -16.99
CA PHE A 336 38.44 13.60 -15.73
C PHE A 336 38.03 12.72 -14.52
N GLY A 337 36.94 11.97 -14.64
CA GLY A 337 36.41 11.06 -13.62
C GLY A 337 34.99 11.40 -13.15
N PHE A 338 34.52 10.73 -12.09
CA PHE A 338 33.26 11.07 -11.42
C PHE A 338 33.52 11.93 -10.18
N LEU A 339 32.93 13.11 -10.09
CA LEU A 339 33.02 14.01 -8.93
C LEU A 339 31.93 13.69 -7.91
N LEU A 340 32.30 13.17 -6.75
CA LEU A 340 31.46 13.14 -5.55
C LEU A 340 31.63 14.46 -4.78
N SER A 341 30.52 15.09 -4.39
CA SER A 341 30.56 16.33 -3.59
C SER A 341 29.60 16.28 -2.40
N GLY A 342 30.13 16.63 -1.22
CA GLY A 342 29.35 16.86 0.01
C GLY A 342 28.58 15.62 0.52
N GLY A 343 27.36 15.85 0.96
CA GLY A 343 26.47 14.89 1.63
C GLY A 343 26.44 15.04 3.14
N ARG A 344 25.85 14.07 3.84
CA ARG A 344 25.76 14.08 5.31
C ARG A 344 25.88 12.71 5.97
N ALA A 345 26.43 12.71 7.18
CA ALA A 345 26.39 11.62 8.15
C ALA A 345 25.24 11.76 9.19
N SER A 346 24.69 12.95 9.36
CA SER A 346 23.41 13.25 10.06
C SER A 346 22.94 14.64 9.63
N PRO A 347 21.69 15.07 9.89
CA PRO A 347 21.28 16.45 9.57
C PRO A 347 22.11 17.54 10.29
N SER A 348 22.86 17.15 11.33
CA SER A 348 23.82 17.98 12.07
C SER A 348 25.30 17.74 11.71
N SER A 349 25.60 16.79 10.81
CA SER A 349 26.96 16.41 10.42
C SER A 349 27.02 16.36 8.89
N VAL A 350 27.30 17.53 8.33
CA VAL A 350 27.35 17.80 6.89
C VAL A 350 28.79 17.77 6.41
N PHE A 351 29.01 17.25 5.21
CA PHE A 351 30.30 17.13 4.57
C PHE A 351 30.55 18.27 3.57
N SER A 352 31.76 18.83 3.60
CA SER A 352 32.31 19.66 2.53
C SER A 352 33.27 18.90 1.62
N ASP A 353 33.72 17.71 2.02
CA ASP A 353 34.74 16.99 1.27
C ASP A 353 34.26 16.55 -0.11
N SER A 354 35.14 16.72 -1.10
CA SER A 354 34.90 16.34 -2.49
C SER A 354 35.98 15.40 -2.99
N TRP A 355 35.58 14.45 -3.82
CA TRP A 355 36.42 13.36 -4.29
C TRP A 355 36.19 13.09 -5.77
N ILE A 356 37.24 12.68 -6.47
CA ILE A 356 37.18 12.28 -7.87
C ILE A 356 37.46 10.78 -7.96
N PHE A 357 36.54 10.02 -8.53
CA PHE A 357 36.80 8.64 -8.91
C PHE A 357 37.49 8.62 -10.29
N LYS A 358 38.72 8.14 -10.34
CA LYS A 358 39.49 8.00 -11.58
C LYS A 358 39.13 6.70 -12.28
N LYS A 359 38.44 6.81 -13.42
CA LYS A 359 37.92 5.67 -14.20
C LYS A 359 39.00 4.63 -14.56
N GLY A 360 40.20 5.08 -14.94
CA GLY A 360 41.31 4.19 -15.33
C GLY A 360 41.99 3.45 -14.16
N SER A 361 42.27 4.15 -13.06
CA SER A 361 42.95 3.57 -11.88
C SER A 361 41.99 2.97 -10.84
N LYS A 362 40.67 3.10 -11.04
CA LYS A 362 39.59 2.60 -10.17
C LYS A 362 39.66 3.10 -8.71
N CYS A 363 40.37 4.20 -8.46
CA CYS A 363 40.58 4.76 -7.13
C CYS A 363 39.85 6.10 -6.91
N TRP A 364 39.60 6.41 -5.64
CA TRP A 364 39.11 7.72 -5.20
C TRP A 364 40.29 8.60 -4.80
N GLU A 365 40.35 9.80 -5.37
CA GLU A 365 41.32 10.84 -5.03
C GLU A 365 40.58 12.01 -4.37
N LYS A 366 41.07 12.52 -3.23
CA LYS A 366 40.49 13.71 -2.61
C LYS A 366 40.85 14.94 -3.45
N THR A 367 39.86 15.79 -3.73
CA THR A 367 40.08 17.08 -4.42
C THR A 367 39.83 18.26 -3.47
N GLY A 368 39.75 19.49 -3.99
CA GLY A 368 39.41 20.66 -3.18
C GLY A 368 38.04 20.51 -2.53
N ASP A 369 37.94 20.82 -1.24
CA ASP A 369 36.67 20.77 -0.51
C ASP A 369 35.73 21.90 -0.95
N LEU A 370 34.43 21.64 -0.89
CA LEU A 370 33.39 22.66 -1.15
C LEU A 370 33.61 23.87 -0.22
N PRO A 371 33.42 25.12 -0.70
CA PRO A 371 33.58 26.32 0.13
C PRO A 371 32.61 26.39 1.32
N THR A 372 31.56 25.58 1.32
CA THR A 372 30.61 25.40 2.42
C THR A 372 30.11 23.96 2.41
N PRO A 373 29.96 23.27 3.56
CA PRO A 373 29.35 21.94 3.62
C PRO A 373 27.94 21.95 3.01
N LEU A 374 27.59 20.95 2.19
CA LEU A 374 26.29 20.87 1.54
C LEU A 374 25.75 19.44 1.51
N PHE A 375 24.43 19.30 1.70
CA PHE A 375 23.68 18.08 1.39
C PHE A 375 22.31 18.42 0.79
N ARG A 376 21.73 17.47 0.03
CA ARG A 376 20.55 17.70 -0.84
C ARG A 376 20.74 18.88 -1.82
N HIS A 377 21.97 19.22 -2.18
CA HIS A 377 22.25 20.11 -3.31
C HIS A 377 21.97 19.37 -4.63
N ALA A 378 21.62 20.13 -5.67
CA ALA A 378 21.59 19.60 -7.04
C ALA A 378 22.97 19.78 -7.68
N ALA A 379 23.36 18.91 -8.61
CA ALA A 379 24.58 19.06 -9.39
C ALA A 379 24.37 18.58 -10.82
N VAL A 380 24.93 19.29 -11.79
CA VAL A 380 24.89 18.94 -13.22
C VAL A 380 26.27 19.07 -13.85
N ARG A 381 26.53 18.26 -14.88
CA ARG A 381 27.68 18.46 -15.77
C ARG A 381 27.36 19.58 -16.75
N LEU A 382 28.30 20.48 -16.98
CA LEU A 382 28.20 21.41 -18.11
C LEU A 382 28.61 20.67 -19.40
N ARG A 383 27.62 20.37 -20.27
CA ARG A 383 27.80 19.56 -21.49
C ARG A 383 28.94 20.09 -22.37
N GLY A 384 29.68 19.17 -22.99
CA GLY A 384 30.89 19.49 -23.77
C GLY A 384 32.12 19.85 -22.94
N SER A 385 32.05 19.81 -21.60
CA SER A 385 33.18 20.16 -20.72
C SER A 385 33.43 19.13 -19.60
N ALA A 386 34.46 19.37 -18.79
CA ALA A 386 34.74 18.66 -17.54
C ALA A 386 34.37 19.49 -16.29
N LEU A 387 33.47 20.47 -16.44
CA LEU A 387 32.99 21.33 -15.36
C LEU A 387 31.65 20.81 -14.80
N ALA A 388 31.39 21.08 -13.52
CA ALA A 388 30.10 20.80 -12.89
C ALA A 388 29.57 22.04 -12.14
N LEU A 389 28.26 22.25 -12.19
CA LEU A 389 27.57 23.33 -11.49
C LEU A 389 26.69 22.74 -10.38
N VAL A 390 26.84 23.28 -9.17
CA VAL A 390 26.12 22.90 -7.94
C VAL A 390 25.14 24.00 -7.54
N PHE A 391 23.91 23.62 -7.21
CA PHE A 391 22.83 24.52 -6.83
C PHE A 391 22.32 24.24 -5.41
N GLY A 392 22.35 25.28 -4.56
CA GLY A 392 21.68 25.30 -3.25
C GLY A 392 22.07 24.15 -2.33
N GLY A 393 21.08 23.59 -1.62
CA GLY A 393 21.27 22.54 -0.62
C GLY A 393 21.30 23.05 0.82
N LYS A 394 21.17 22.14 1.79
CA LYS A 394 21.24 22.46 3.22
C LYS A 394 22.69 22.47 3.70
N VAL A 395 23.07 23.47 4.49
CA VAL A 395 24.41 23.57 5.13
C VAL A 395 24.45 22.95 6.52
N GLY A 396 23.28 22.67 7.10
CA GLY A 396 23.12 22.14 8.45
C GLY A 396 21.65 21.82 8.75
N ILE A 397 21.27 22.00 10.01
CA ILE A 397 19.95 21.62 10.52
C ILE A 397 18.82 22.46 9.89
N SER A 398 18.91 23.79 9.97
CA SER A 398 17.85 24.73 9.58
C SER A 398 18.17 25.57 8.34
N GLN A 399 19.46 25.84 8.08
CA GLN A 399 19.87 26.78 7.03
C GLN A 399 20.00 26.10 5.65
N VAL A 400 19.41 26.75 4.64
CA VAL A 400 19.56 26.44 3.22
C VAL A 400 20.55 27.44 2.60
N SER A 401 21.42 26.98 1.72
CA SER A 401 22.41 27.83 1.06
C SER A 401 21.78 28.64 -0.09
N PRO A 402 22.02 29.96 -0.17
CA PRO A 402 21.75 30.76 -1.37
C PRO A 402 22.85 30.63 -2.44
N ASP A 403 23.96 29.96 -2.12
CA ASP A 403 25.14 29.92 -3.00
C ASP A 403 25.03 28.88 -4.12
N TYR A 404 25.69 29.20 -5.24
CA TYR A 404 25.86 28.34 -6.40
C TYR A 404 27.36 28.20 -6.67
N PHE A 405 27.84 26.97 -6.93
CA PHE A 405 29.27 26.68 -7.04
C PHE A 405 29.62 25.98 -8.35
N LEU A 406 30.62 26.50 -9.06
CA LEU A 406 31.23 25.88 -10.23
C LEU A 406 32.46 25.09 -9.79
N PHE A 407 32.50 23.79 -10.09
CA PHE A 407 33.72 22.99 -10.01
C PHE A 407 34.52 23.10 -11.30
N HIS A 408 35.78 23.53 -11.18
CA HIS A 408 36.77 23.46 -12.25
C HIS A 408 37.88 22.45 -11.87
N PRO A 409 38.17 21.44 -12.71
CA PRO A 409 39.27 20.47 -12.54
C PRO A 409 40.68 20.96 -12.18
N ILE A 410 40.94 22.28 -12.30
CA ILE A 410 42.26 22.90 -12.13
C ILE A 410 42.17 24.04 -11.11
N MET A 411 41.17 24.92 -11.23
CA MET A 411 40.98 26.05 -10.31
C MET A 411 40.26 25.67 -9.00
N GLY A 412 39.71 24.45 -8.90
CA GLY A 412 38.90 24.03 -7.76
C GLY A 412 37.49 24.60 -7.80
N TRP A 413 36.93 24.90 -6.63
CA TRP A 413 35.57 25.44 -6.49
C TRP A 413 35.55 26.97 -6.59
N LEU A 414 34.67 27.48 -7.44
CA LEU A 414 34.42 28.91 -7.63
C LEU A 414 32.96 29.23 -7.27
N ARG A 415 32.73 30.22 -6.40
CA ARG A 415 31.37 30.72 -6.13
C ARG A 415 30.88 31.54 -7.32
N CYS A 416 29.66 31.31 -7.78
CA CYS A 416 29.04 32.07 -8.85
C CYS A 416 28.44 33.38 -8.31
N THR A 417 28.55 34.47 -9.08
CA THR A 417 27.73 35.67 -8.85
C THR A 417 26.34 35.44 -9.44
N THR A 418 25.28 35.93 -8.80
CA THR A 418 23.90 35.71 -9.28
C THR A 418 23.26 37.00 -9.79
N SER A 419 22.36 36.87 -10.77
CA SER A 419 21.58 37.99 -11.33
C SER A 419 20.22 37.53 -11.87
N GLY A 420 19.33 38.49 -12.17
CA GLY A 420 17.98 38.20 -12.67
C GLY A 420 17.01 37.81 -11.54
N THR A 421 15.99 37.01 -11.87
CA THR A 421 15.01 36.49 -10.91
C THR A 421 15.57 35.27 -10.18
N VAL A 422 16.52 35.50 -9.28
CA VAL A 422 17.18 34.45 -8.51
C VAL A 422 16.15 33.66 -7.68
N PRO A 423 16.20 32.32 -7.65
CA PRO A 423 15.37 31.52 -6.75
C PRO A 423 15.64 31.84 -5.28
N ASP A 424 14.61 31.68 -4.45
CA ASP A 424 14.78 31.59 -2.99
C ASP A 424 15.72 30.41 -2.65
N PRO A 425 16.38 30.38 -1.48
CA PRO A 425 17.24 29.26 -1.09
C PRO A 425 16.48 27.92 -1.09
N ILE A 426 16.87 27.01 -1.99
CA ILE A 426 16.23 25.70 -2.18
C ILE A 426 17.19 24.52 -1.95
N PHE A 427 16.61 23.40 -1.52
CA PHE A 427 17.29 22.10 -1.41
C PHE A 427 16.44 20.97 -2.00
N GLY A 428 17.09 19.91 -2.48
CA GLY A 428 16.43 18.77 -3.14
C GLY A 428 15.81 19.12 -4.50
N ALA A 429 16.33 20.13 -5.19
CA ALA A 429 15.83 20.61 -6.47
C ALA A 429 16.31 19.75 -7.66
N VAL A 430 15.58 19.82 -8.77
CA VAL A 430 15.93 19.21 -10.05
C VAL A 430 16.65 20.24 -10.91
N ALA A 431 17.85 19.90 -11.39
CA ALA A 431 18.62 20.72 -12.32
C ALA A 431 18.96 19.92 -13.59
N LEU A 432 18.83 20.56 -14.76
CA LEU A 432 19.11 20.00 -16.09
C LEU A 432 19.98 20.95 -16.89
N THR A 433 20.87 20.44 -17.75
CA THR A 433 21.64 21.23 -18.72
C THR A 433 21.06 21.07 -20.14
N SER A 434 20.99 22.16 -20.90
CA SER A 434 20.43 22.19 -22.26
C SER A 434 21.28 21.39 -23.26
N SER A 435 20.61 20.77 -24.25
CA SER A 435 21.22 19.94 -25.29
C SER A 435 21.75 20.72 -26.51
N GLU A 436 21.34 21.98 -26.71
CA GLU A 436 21.80 22.77 -27.84
C GLU A 436 23.29 23.10 -27.70
N GLU A 437 24.09 22.59 -28.63
CA GLU A 437 25.47 23.03 -28.83
C GLU A 437 25.47 24.53 -29.14
N SER A 438 26.09 25.32 -28.25
CA SER A 438 26.26 26.76 -28.47
C SER A 438 27.25 26.99 -29.60
N GLN A 439 26.75 27.05 -30.85
CA GLN A 439 27.53 27.16 -32.09
C GLN A 439 28.49 28.37 -32.19
N ASN A 440 28.61 29.22 -31.16
CA ASN A 440 29.56 30.34 -31.11
C ASN A 440 30.13 30.70 -29.71
N SER A 441 29.99 29.86 -28.67
CA SER A 441 30.67 30.14 -27.38
C SER A 441 30.91 28.90 -26.53
N SER A 442 32.19 28.54 -26.35
CA SER A 442 32.65 27.47 -25.43
C SER A 442 32.64 27.86 -23.94
N LYS A 443 32.12 29.05 -23.61
CA LYS A 443 32.12 29.64 -22.26
C LYS A 443 30.75 30.11 -21.77
N LEU A 444 29.68 29.77 -22.49
CA LEU A 444 28.30 30.08 -22.10
C LEU A 444 27.48 28.80 -22.05
N PHE A 445 26.86 28.53 -20.91
CA PHE A 445 26.03 27.35 -20.66
C PHE A 445 24.62 27.76 -20.22
N ARG A 446 23.64 26.87 -20.37
CA ARG A 446 22.27 27.14 -19.94
C ARG A 446 21.52 25.86 -19.58
N GLY A 447 20.42 26.00 -18.85
CA GLY A 447 19.58 24.87 -18.47
C GLY A 447 18.35 25.25 -17.66
N LEU A 448 17.80 24.28 -16.95
CA LEU A 448 16.59 24.39 -16.14
C LEU A 448 16.89 24.07 -14.67
N LEU A 449 16.21 24.74 -13.74
CA LEU A 449 16.17 24.47 -12.31
C LEU A 449 14.71 24.55 -11.84
N SER A 450 14.20 23.52 -11.18
CA SER A 450 12.81 23.48 -10.67
C SER A 450 12.66 22.52 -9.49
N GLY A 451 11.50 22.54 -8.82
CA GLY A 451 11.24 21.72 -7.65
C GLY A 451 12.14 22.07 -6.47
N GLY A 452 12.36 21.08 -5.60
CA GLY A 452 13.01 21.27 -4.31
C GLY A 452 12.09 21.92 -3.28
N MET A 453 12.63 22.13 -2.07
CA MET A 453 11.95 22.77 -0.97
C MET A 453 12.69 24.04 -0.53
N THR A 454 11.93 25.06 -0.17
CA THR A 454 12.39 26.32 0.42
C THR A 454 12.75 26.15 1.90
N GLN A 455 13.35 27.18 2.51
CA GLN A 455 13.75 27.14 3.92
C GLN A 455 12.59 26.92 4.91
N ASP A 456 11.35 27.31 4.58
CA ASP A 456 10.17 27.04 5.40
C ASP A 456 9.59 25.61 5.20
N GLY A 457 10.24 24.79 4.38
CA GLY A 457 9.81 23.41 4.14
C GLY A 457 8.55 23.30 3.27
N THR A 458 8.35 24.21 2.33
CA THR A 458 7.32 24.12 1.29
C THR A 458 7.95 23.80 -0.07
N ILE A 459 7.19 23.19 -0.99
CA ILE A 459 7.73 22.77 -2.29
C ILE A 459 7.75 23.97 -3.24
N ASN A 460 8.91 24.28 -3.81
CA ASN A 460 9.02 25.28 -4.86
C ASN A 460 8.33 24.78 -6.14
N THR A 461 7.31 25.53 -6.57
CA THR A 461 6.51 25.26 -7.79
C THR A 461 6.96 26.07 -9.01
N LYS A 462 7.95 26.95 -8.86
CA LYS A 462 8.50 27.76 -9.95
C LYS A 462 9.57 26.98 -10.70
N ALA A 463 9.67 27.24 -11.99
CA ALA A 463 10.72 26.74 -12.86
C ALA A 463 11.55 27.93 -13.38
N TYR A 464 12.87 27.77 -13.39
CA TYR A 464 13.82 28.81 -13.70
C TYR A 464 14.75 28.36 -14.82
N GLN A 465 14.80 29.11 -15.90
CA GLN A 465 15.89 29.00 -16.85
C GLN A 465 17.13 29.65 -16.23
N TRP A 466 18.26 28.95 -16.26
CA TRP A 466 19.55 29.49 -15.84
C TRP A 466 20.51 29.62 -17.02
N LYS A 467 21.36 30.65 -16.98
CA LYS A 467 22.42 30.95 -17.96
C LYS A 467 23.72 31.23 -17.21
N LEU A 468 24.76 30.46 -17.47
CA LEU A 468 26.08 30.57 -16.82
C LEU A 468 27.11 31.11 -17.83
N ASP A 469 27.74 32.23 -17.49
CA ASP A 469 28.87 32.81 -18.21
C ASP A 469 30.18 32.59 -17.42
N ILE A 470 31.19 32.02 -18.07
CA ILE A 470 32.54 31.79 -17.51
C ILE A 470 33.65 32.57 -18.26
N THR A 471 33.28 33.63 -18.98
CA THR A 471 34.24 34.50 -19.69
C THR A 471 34.97 35.47 -18.76
N GLY A 472 34.30 35.93 -17.70
CA GLY A 472 34.84 36.86 -16.70
C GLY A 472 35.77 36.20 -15.67
N ALA A 473 36.32 37.03 -14.77
CA ALA A 473 37.20 36.56 -13.69
C ALA A 473 36.49 35.71 -12.62
N MET A 474 35.17 35.84 -12.51
CA MET A 474 34.29 35.04 -11.66
C MET A 474 33.11 34.52 -12.51
N PRO A 475 32.66 33.27 -12.33
CA PRO A 475 31.50 32.75 -13.04
C PRO A 475 30.23 33.52 -12.65
N SER A 476 29.37 33.83 -13.62
CA SER A 476 28.13 34.57 -13.40
C SER A 476 26.91 33.77 -13.86
N LEU A 477 25.93 33.61 -12.98
CA LEU A 477 24.74 32.79 -13.15
C LEU A 477 23.49 33.68 -13.14
N ASN A 478 22.85 33.83 -14.30
CA ASN A 478 21.63 34.58 -14.48
C ASN A 478 20.41 33.64 -14.45
N PHE A 479 19.32 34.07 -13.81
CA PHE A 479 18.06 33.34 -13.72
C PHE A 479 16.89 34.12 -14.30
N GLU A 480 16.01 33.41 -15.01
CA GLU A 480 14.75 33.91 -15.57
C GLU A 480 13.63 32.91 -15.23
N ILE A 481 12.48 33.39 -14.74
CA ILE A 481 11.30 32.55 -14.47
C ILE A 481 10.66 32.11 -15.80
N LEU A 482 10.33 30.83 -15.90
CA LEU A 482 9.52 30.28 -16.99
C LEU A 482 8.05 30.30 -16.58
N GLU A 483 7.30 31.29 -17.05
CA GLU A 483 5.91 31.53 -16.63
C GLU A 483 4.89 30.52 -17.22
N ASP A 484 5.25 29.78 -18.29
CA ASP A 484 4.30 29.02 -19.11
C ASP A 484 4.74 27.55 -19.40
N LEU A 485 5.01 26.78 -18.34
CA LEU A 485 5.28 25.32 -18.42
C LEU A 485 4.01 24.45 -18.31
N GLY A 486 2.82 25.07 -18.21
CA GLY A 486 1.52 24.38 -18.17
C GLY A 486 1.46 23.21 -17.17
N SER A 487 0.84 22.10 -17.59
CA SER A 487 0.72 20.90 -16.77
C SER A 487 2.05 20.18 -16.49
N GLN A 488 3.11 20.44 -17.27
CA GLN A 488 4.44 19.82 -17.10
C GLN A 488 5.22 20.42 -15.93
N ALA A 489 4.90 21.65 -15.49
CA ALA A 489 5.51 22.28 -14.32
C ALA A 489 5.38 21.40 -13.04
N ASN A 490 4.23 20.73 -12.88
CA ASN A 490 3.97 19.85 -11.73
C ASN A 490 4.84 18.58 -11.72
N ASP A 491 5.31 18.11 -12.89
CA ASP A 491 6.14 16.92 -12.99
C ASP A 491 7.61 17.18 -12.64
N LEU A 492 8.06 18.44 -12.80
CA LEU A 492 9.40 18.89 -12.40
C LEU A 492 9.41 19.56 -11.01
N SER A 493 8.24 19.94 -10.49
CA SER A 493 8.04 20.44 -9.12
C SER A 493 8.06 19.31 -8.07
N VAL A 494 9.13 18.51 -8.10
CA VAL A 494 9.37 17.37 -7.20
C VAL A 494 10.49 17.70 -6.20
N PHE A 495 10.40 17.12 -5.00
CA PHE A 495 11.45 17.19 -4.01
C PHE A 495 12.32 15.92 -3.99
N GLY A 496 13.63 16.08 -3.80
CA GLY A 496 14.57 14.99 -3.55
C GLY A 496 14.93 14.16 -4.78
N ALA A 497 14.47 14.55 -5.96
CA ALA A 497 14.77 13.88 -7.21
C ALA A 497 16.22 14.11 -7.67
N GLN A 498 16.82 13.10 -8.31
CA GLN A 498 18.19 13.13 -8.80
C GLN A 498 18.22 12.84 -10.30
N VAL A 499 19.09 13.55 -11.02
CA VAL A 499 19.16 13.49 -12.49
C VAL A 499 20.41 12.74 -12.92
N VAL A 500 20.29 11.87 -13.92
CA VAL A 500 21.44 11.28 -14.63
C VAL A 500 21.29 11.48 -16.14
N GLU A 501 22.35 11.92 -16.80
CA GLU A 501 22.39 12.03 -18.25
C GLU A 501 22.72 10.68 -18.91
N CYS A 502 22.00 10.32 -19.97
CA CYS A 502 22.26 9.10 -20.74
C CYS A 502 22.09 9.39 -22.25
N GLY A 503 23.21 9.72 -22.91
CA GLY A 503 23.18 10.15 -24.31
C GLY A 503 22.46 11.49 -24.47
N PRO A 504 21.52 11.64 -25.43
CA PRO A 504 20.79 12.90 -25.61
C PRO A 504 19.74 13.14 -24.50
N PHE A 505 19.34 12.10 -23.76
CA PHE A 505 18.26 12.14 -22.77
C PHE A 505 18.79 12.35 -21.34
N SER A 506 17.96 12.92 -20.47
CA SER A 506 18.19 13.00 -19.03
C SER A 506 17.10 12.22 -18.30
N TYR A 507 17.51 11.29 -17.45
CA TYR A 507 16.61 10.51 -16.59
C TYR A 507 16.50 11.18 -15.22
N VAL A 508 15.29 11.19 -14.66
CA VAL A 508 15.00 11.75 -13.33
C VAL A 508 14.51 10.61 -12.43
N ASP A 509 15.31 10.23 -11.44
CA ASP A 509 14.87 9.34 -10.35
C ASP A 509 14.23 10.20 -9.25
N SER A 510 13.06 9.83 -8.75
CA SER A 510 12.28 10.66 -7.82
C SER A 510 11.43 9.86 -6.83
N PRO A 511 11.56 10.09 -5.52
CA PRO A 511 10.48 9.83 -4.59
C PRO A 511 9.37 10.86 -4.86
N LYS A 512 8.26 10.45 -5.48
CA LYS A 512 7.22 11.37 -5.95
C LYS A 512 6.56 12.15 -4.80
N VAL A 513 7.01 13.39 -4.61
CA VAL A 513 6.54 14.36 -3.61
C VAL A 513 6.27 15.69 -4.33
N THR A 514 4.99 16.04 -4.50
CA THR A 514 4.52 17.16 -5.34
C THR A 514 3.53 18.07 -4.61
N HIS A 515 3.45 19.35 -5.01
CA HIS A 515 2.69 20.39 -4.29
C HIS A 515 1.15 20.38 -4.50
N SER A 516 0.63 19.89 -5.63
CA SER A 516 -0.71 20.29 -6.11
C SER A 516 -1.90 19.77 -5.27
N SER A 517 -2.66 20.71 -4.69
CA SER A 517 -4.03 20.55 -4.18
C SER A 517 -5.13 20.79 -5.23
N ALA A 518 -4.76 21.22 -6.44
CA ALA A 518 -5.67 21.22 -7.58
C ALA A 518 -6.08 19.78 -7.90
N GLY A 519 -7.38 19.53 -7.98
CA GLY A 519 -7.91 18.21 -8.32
C GLY A 519 -7.28 17.70 -9.61
N LEU A 520 -6.77 16.48 -9.57
CA LEU A 520 -6.47 15.72 -10.78
C LEU A 520 -7.78 15.52 -11.54
N VAL A 521 -8.07 16.44 -12.48
CA VAL A 521 -8.99 16.19 -13.58
C VAL A 521 -8.60 14.85 -14.17
N GLU A 522 -9.57 13.94 -14.27
CA GLU A 522 -9.34 12.57 -14.71
C GLU A 522 -8.70 12.54 -16.10
N ARG A 523 -7.38 12.41 -16.14
CA ARG A 523 -6.71 11.66 -17.20
C ARG A 523 -6.52 10.24 -16.67
N THR A 524 -7.48 9.41 -17.05
CA THR A 524 -7.56 7.98 -16.82
C THR A 524 -6.36 7.24 -17.44
N HIS A 525 -5.19 7.37 -16.81
CA HIS A 525 -4.20 6.30 -16.86
C HIS A 525 -4.76 5.13 -16.09
N THR A 526 -5.44 4.26 -16.83
CA THR A 526 -5.84 2.92 -16.42
C THR A 526 -4.60 2.17 -15.94
N ALA A 527 -4.35 2.17 -14.63
CA ALA A 527 -3.50 1.15 -14.04
C ALA A 527 -4.08 -0.21 -14.48
N ALA A 528 -3.25 -1.06 -15.07
CA ALA A 528 -3.75 -2.24 -15.76
C ALA A 528 -4.64 -3.07 -14.82
N LYS A 529 -5.87 -3.36 -15.27
CA LYS A 529 -6.70 -4.38 -14.61
C LYS A 529 -5.99 -5.72 -14.75
N ALA A 530 -6.31 -6.67 -13.88
CA ALA A 530 -5.84 -8.04 -14.02
C ALA A 530 -6.21 -8.56 -15.42
N THR A 531 -5.22 -8.98 -16.22
CA THR A 531 -5.48 -9.43 -17.59
C THR A 531 -6.07 -10.83 -17.54
N THR A 532 -7.39 -10.91 -17.67
CA THR A 532 -8.12 -12.16 -17.53
C THR A 532 -7.97 -13.03 -18.78
N THR A 533 -7.52 -14.26 -18.59
CA THR A 533 -7.35 -15.25 -19.66
C THR A 533 -8.56 -16.18 -19.74
N THR A 534 -9.20 -16.32 -20.91
CA THR A 534 -10.28 -17.30 -21.08
C THR A 534 -9.74 -18.72 -20.97
N ILE A 535 -10.42 -19.58 -20.20
CA ILE A 535 -10.06 -21.00 -20.10
C ILE A 535 -10.36 -21.69 -21.43
N PRO A 536 -9.39 -22.44 -22.01
CA PRO A 536 -9.58 -23.09 -23.29
C PRO A 536 -10.68 -24.16 -23.22
N ARG A 537 -11.47 -24.23 -24.29
CA ARG A 537 -12.51 -25.23 -24.49
C ARG A 537 -11.95 -26.36 -25.38
N VAL A 538 -12.12 -27.60 -24.97
CA VAL A 538 -11.55 -28.80 -25.62
C VAL A 538 -12.61 -29.90 -25.75
N ARG A 539 -12.34 -30.88 -26.60
CA ARG A 539 -13.11 -32.13 -26.67
C ARG A 539 -12.17 -33.30 -26.45
N LEU A 540 -12.65 -34.31 -25.74
CA LEU A 540 -11.96 -35.58 -25.56
C LEU A 540 -12.61 -36.62 -26.48
N ASN A 541 -11.79 -37.50 -27.03
CA ASN A 541 -12.18 -38.66 -27.84
C ASN A 541 -11.74 -39.97 -27.18
N SER A 542 -10.90 -39.91 -26.14
CA SER A 542 -10.35 -41.05 -25.40
C SER A 542 -9.90 -40.65 -23.99
N ASP A 543 -9.63 -41.64 -23.13
CA ASP A 543 -8.99 -41.41 -21.82
C ASP A 543 -7.58 -40.80 -21.96
N SER A 544 -6.88 -41.09 -23.07
CA SER A 544 -5.51 -40.61 -23.33
C SER A 544 -5.46 -39.09 -23.47
N ASP A 545 -6.51 -38.50 -24.05
CA ASP A 545 -6.67 -37.06 -24.16
C ASP A 545 -6.79 -36.42 -22.76
N PHE A 546 -7.52 -37.08 -21.84
CA PHE A 546 -7.61 -36.62 -20.45
C PHE A 546 -6.29 -36.81 -19.69
N GLN A 547 -5.52 -37.87 -19.97
CA GLN A 547 -4.17 -38.02 -19.43
C GLN A 547 -3.24 -36.87 -19.86
N GLU A 548 -3.44 -36.29 -21.05
CA GLU A 548 -2.70 -35.10 -21.47
C GLU A 548 -3.16 -33.83 -20.71
N VAL A 549 -4.47 -33.67 -20.49
CA VAL A 549 -5.02 -32.61 -19.63
C VAL A 549 -4.42 -32.66 -18.22
N LEU A 550 -4.33 -33.85 -17.62
CA LEU A 550 -3.70 -34.07 -16.31
C LEU A 550 -2.21 -33.71 -16.31
N ARG A 551 -1.46 -34.12 -17.34
CA ARG A 551 -0.03 -33.77 -17.52
C ARG A 551 0.18 -32.25 -17.63
N ASN A 552 -0.72 -31.54 -18.31
CA ASN A 552 -0.62 -30.10 -18.54
C ASN A 552 -0.94 -29.24 -17.29
N ARG A 553 -1.63 -29.78 -16.28
CA ARG A 553 -1.92 -29.12 -14.97
C ARG A 553 -2.54 -27.71 -15.05
N LYS A 554 -3.27 -27.44 -16.13
CA LYS A 554 -4.00 -26.19 -16.37
C LYS A 554 -5.50 -26.49 -16.47
N PRO A 555 -6.38 -25.57 -16.05
CA PRO A 555 -7.81 -25.73 -16.21
C PRO A 555 -8.18 -25.73 -17.69
N VAL A 556 -9.15 -26.57 -18.05
CA VAL A 556 -9.78 -26.65 -19.37
C VAL A 556 -11.27 -26.89 -19.19
N ILE A 557 -12.10 -26.38 -20.09
CA ILE A 557 -13.52 -26.77 -20.18
C ILE A 557 -13.64 -27.85 -21.25
N ILE A 558 -14.19 -28.99 -20.89
CA ILE A 558 -14.42 -30.11 -21.80
C ILE A 558 -15.87 -30.04 -22.26
N GLU A 559 -16.07 -30.11 -23.57
CA GLU A 559 -17.37 -30.02 -24.24
C GLU A 559 -17.78 -31.35 -24.88
N GLY A 560 -19.10 -31.57 -24.99
CA GLY A 560 -19.66 -32.65 -25.81
C GLY A 560 -19.59 -34.06 -25.19
N LEU A 561 -19.21 -34.16 -23.91
CA LEU A 561 -19.28 -35.41 -23.16
C LEU A 561 -20.73 -35.84 -22.92
N ASN A 562 -21.00 -37.14 -23.04
CA ASN A 562 -22.29 -37.70 -22.65
C ASN A 562 -22.34 -37.93 -21.14
N LEU A 563 -22.99 -37.00 -20.41
CA LEU A 563 -23.14 -37.07 -18.96
C LEU A 563 -24.34 -37.90 -18.49
N GLY A 564 -25.15 -38.41 -19.43
CA GLY A 564 -26.38 -39.18 -19.14
C GLY A 564 -27.67 -38.34 -19.18
N GLN A 565 -28.78 -38.96 -18.79
CA GLN A 565 -30.13 -38.37 -18.84
C GLN A 565 -30.34 -37.20 -17.86
N CYS A 566 -29.43 -37.01 -16.89
CA CYS A 566 -29.47 -35.89 -15.95
C CYS A 566 -29.55 -34.51 -16.63
N MET A 567 -28.97 -34.41 -17.84
CA MET A 567 -28.99 -33.21 -18.68
C MET A 567 -30.41 -32.77 -19.10
N GLU A 568 -31.33 -33.72 -19.23
CA GLU A 568 -32.72 -33.48 -19.60
C GLU A 568 -33.63 -33.54 -18.37
N ASN A 569 -33.43 -34.57 -17.52
CA ASN A 569 -34.38 -34.93 -16.47
C ASN A 569 -34.28 -34.07 -15.20
N TRP A 570 -33.12 -33.49 -14.84
CA TRP A 570 -32.90 -32.80 -13.55
C TRP A 570 -33.56 -31.41 -13.45
N THR A 571 -34.88 -31.37 -13.64
CA THR A 571 -35.76 -30.27 -13.30
C THR A 571 -36.00 -30.22 -11.78
N PRO A 572 -36.29 -29.05 -11.18
CA PRO A 572 -36.67 -28.97 -9.76
C PRO A 572 -37.77 -29.95 -9.37
N GLU A 573 -38.80 -30.05 -10.21
CA GLU A 573 -39.96 -30.89 -10.03
C GLU A 573 -39.57 -32.38 -10.00
N TYR A 574 -38.74 -32.80 -10.94
CA TYR A 574 -38.24 -34.18 -11.01
C TYR A 574 -37.28 -34.51 -9.86
N MET A 575 -36.34 -33.63 -9.53
CA MET A 575 -35.43 -33.86 -8.40
C MET A 575 -36.20 -33.98 -7.07
N VAL A 576 -37.26 -33.18 -6.88
CA VAL A 576 -38.15 -33.28 -5.72
C VAL A 576 -38.97 -34.58 -5.74
N GLN A 577 -39.40 -35.04 -6.91
CA GLN A 577 -40.06 -36.34 -7.06
C GLN A 577 -39.12 -37.52 -6.71
N CYS A 578 -37.87 -37.49 -7.17
CA CYS A 578 -36.90 -38.56 -6.94
C CYS A 578 -36.34 -38.61 -5.51
N LEU A 579 -36.10 -37.45 -4.88
CA LEU A 579 -35.55 -37.37 -3.52
C LEU A 579 -36.61 -37.31 -2.42
N GLY A 580 -37.86 -36.99 -2.79
CA GLY A 580 -38.97 -36.78 -1.87
C GLY A 580 -38.99 -35.37 -1.27
N GLU A 581 -40.15 -34.71 -1.37
CA GLU A 581 -40.39 -33.34 -0.87
C GLU A 581 -39.91 -33.10 0.56
N LYS A 582 -39.99 -34.11 1.42
CA LYS A 582 -39.69 -34.06 2.86
C LYS A 582 -38.26 -34.47 3.24
N LYS A 583 -37.38 -34.86 2.30
CA LYS A 583 -35.97 -35.18 2.64
C LYS A 583 -35.31 -33.93 3.22
N GLU A 584 -34.72 -34.03 4.40
CA GLU A 584 -34.03 -32.91 5.04
C GLU A 584 -32.67 -32.67 4.38
N VAL A 585 -32.34 -31.40 4.15
CA VAL A 585 -31.03 -30.97 3.62
C VAL A 585 -30.49 -29.80 4.42
N VAL A 586 -29.16 -29.77 4.61
CA VAL A 586 -28.46 -28.66 5.27
C VAL A 586 -27.93 -27.70 4.21
N VAL A 587 -28.45 -26.48 4.21
CA VAL A 587 -28.16 -25.45 3.22
C VAL A 587 -27.48 -24.24 3.85
N HIS A 588 -26.70 -23.51 3.06
CA HIS A 588 -26.08 -22.25 3.44
C HIS A 588 -27.02 -21.13 3.01
N GLU A 589 -27.58 -20.40 3.97
CA GLU A 589 -28.43 -19.23 3.74
C GLU A 589 -27.61 -17.94 3.88
N CYS A 590 -27.47 -17.20 2.79
CA CYS A 590 -26.78 -15.92 2.76
C CYS A 590 -27.68 -14.79 3.30
N GLN A 591 -27.10 -13.85 4.04
CA GLN A 591 -27.87 -12.74 4.64
C GLN A 591 -28.38 -11.75 3.57
N LEU A 592 -29.53 -11.13 3.84
CA LEU A 592 -30.30 -10.35 2.86
C LEU A 592 -29.57 -9.10 2.32
N ASP A 593 -28.58 -8.60 3.05
CA ASP A 593 -27.76 -7.43 2.71
C ASP A 593 -26.62 -7.73 1.71
N THR A 594 -26.40 -9.00 1.35
CA THR A 594 -25.25 -9.41 0.53
C THR A 594 -25.57 -10.57 -0.44
N GLU A 595 -24.88 -10.57 -1.59
CA GLU A 595 -24.91 -11.67 -2.58
C GLU A 595 -23.69 -12.60 -2.47
N LYS A 596 -22.73 -12.27 -1.61
CA LYS A 596 -21.52 -13.06 -1.35
C LYS A 596 -21.57 -13.74 0.00
N MET A 597 -21.15 -15.01 0.03
CA MET A 597 -20.77 -15.69 1.27
C MET A 597 -19.26 -15.57 1.51
N ASP A 598 -18.86 -15.46 2.77
CA ASP A 598 -17.47 -15.47 3.22
C ASP A 598 -17.32 -16.45 4.40
N PHE A 599 -16.46 -17.45 4.23
CA PHE A 599 -16.22 -18.51 5.21
C PHE A 599 -15.58 -18.00 6.50
N ASN A 600 -14.76 -16.96 6.43
CA ASN A 600 -13.99 -16.49 7.59
C ASN A 600 -14.83 -15.60 8.51
N SER A 601 -15.62 -14.67 7.95
CA SER A 601 -16.59 -13.89 8.74
C SER A 601 -17.87 -14.66 9.07
N LYS A 602 -18.18 -15.74 8.33
CA LYS A 602 -19.41 -16.55 8.47
C LYS A 602 -20.68 -15.69 8.35
N ASN A 603 -20.75 -14.87 7.30
CA ASN A 603 -21.90 -14.03 6.97
C ASN A 603 -23.12 -14.80 6.42
N PHE A 604 -23.20 -16.11 6.67
CA PHE A 604 -24.27 -17.02 6.25
C PHE A 604 -24.64 -17.94 7.42
N ARG A 605 -25.78 -18.61 7.31
CA ARG A 605 -26.27 -19.56 8.32
C ARG A 605 -26.37 -20.96 7.72
N TYR A 606 -26.14 -21.98 8.55
CA TYR A 606 -26.55 -23.34 8.22
C TYR A 606 -28.01 -23.50 8.61
N VAL A 607 -28.85 -23.88 7.66
CA VAL A 607 -30.30 -24.09 7.86
C VAL A 607 -30.62 -25.51 7.43
N THR A 608 -31.32 -26.27 8.28
CA THR A 608 -31.94 -27.53 7.89
C THR A 608 -33.34 -27.23 7.38
N GLU A 609 -33.65 -27.61 6.15
CA GLU A 609 -35.00 -27.48 5.58
C GLU A 609 -35.35 -28.67 4.67
N THR A 610 -36.60 -28.76 4.25
CA THR A 610 -37.04 -29.83 3.35
C THR A 610 -36.59 -29.57 1.92
N PHE A 611 -36.24 -30.62 1.18
CA PHE A 611 -35.72 -30.51 -0.17
C PHE A 611 -36.72 -29.84 -1.13
N GLY A 612 -38.02 -30.09 -0.99
CA GLY A 612 -39.06 -29.38 -1.74
C GLY A 612 -39.01 -27.87 -1.53
N THR A 613 -39.03 -27.43 -0.26
CA THR A 613 -38.96 -26.01 0.12
C THR A 613 -37.68 -25.35 -0.40
N PHE A 614 -36.54 -26.04 -0.28
CA PHE A 614 -35.26 -25.56 -0.77
C PHE A 614 -35.26 -25.34 -2.30
N MET A 615 -35.78 -26.32 -3.06
CA MET A 615 -35.84 -26.24 -4.52
C MET A 615 -36.77 -25.13 -5.00
N ASP A 616 -37.92 -24.91 -4.34
CA ASP A 616 -38.80 -23.78 -4.64
C ASP A 616 -38.12 -22.43 -4.40
N LYS A 617 -37.47 -22.24 -3.25
CA LYS A 617 -36.72 -21.02 -2.92
C LYS A 617 -35.58 -20.76 -3.91
N VAL A 618 -34.81 -21.79 -4.28
CA VAL A 618 -33.70 -21.69 -5.24
C VAL A 618 -34.19 -21.40 -6.66
N LYS A 619 -35.31 -22.00 -7.08
CA LYS A 619 -35.97 -21.71 -8.37
C LYS A 619 -36.40 -20.23 -8.47
N LEU A 620 -36.86 -19.65 -7.37
CA LEU A 620 -37.14 -18.21 -7.23
C LEU A 620 -35.86 -17.34 -7.13
N GLY A 621 -34.67 -17.93 -7.12
CA GLY A 621 -33.39 -17.23 -7.07
C GLY A 621 -32.97 -16.76 -5.67
N GLN A 622 -33.58 -17.28 -4.59
CA GLN A 622 -33.15 -16.97 -3.23
C GLN A 622 -31.69 -17.39 -2.99
N ARG A 623 -31.01 -16.69 -2.07
CA ARG A 623 -29.55 -16.77 -1.88
C ARG A 623 -29.13 -17.97 -1.03
N LEU A 624 -29.48 -19.17 -1.50
CA LEU A 624 -29.24 -20.45 -0.85
C LEU A 624 -28.20 -21.27 -1.60
N TYR A 625 -27.43 -22.07 -0.86
CA TYR A 625 -26.45 -22.99 -1.43
C TYR A 625 -26.41 -24.33 -0.68
N LEU A 626 -26.75 -25.39 -1.41
CA LEU A 626 -26.53 -26.77 -1.00
C LEU A 626 -25.19 -27.26 -1.56
N ARG A 627 -24.41 -27.86 -0.68
CA ARG A 627 -23.35 -28.79 -1.03
C ARG A 627 -23.63 -30.08 -0.26
N SER A 628 -23.71 -31.22 -0.95
CA SER A 628 -23.90 -32.49 -0.26
C SER A 628 -22.72 -32.87 0.64
N LEU A 629 -23.06 -33.59 1.70
CA LEU A 629 -22.19 -34.34 2.59
C LEU A 629 -22.65 -35.81 2.55
N SER A 630 -21.85 -36.74 3.08
CA SER A 630 -22.32 -38.12 3.26
C SER A 630 -23.58 -38.14 4.13
N GLU A 631 -24.64 -38.82 3.68
CA GLU A 631 -25.93 -38.89 4.39
C GLU A 631 -25.81 -39.66 5.71
N GLN A 632 -25.00 -40.73 5.72
CA GLN A 632 -24.82 -41.58 6.90
C GLN A 632 -23.74 -41.03 7.86
N ASN A 633 -22.60 -40.57 7.32
CA ASN A 633 -21.43 -40.22 8.15
C ASN A 633 -20.79 -38.88 7.72
N PRO A 634 -21.47 -37.72 7.85
CA PRO A 634 -21.00 -36.41 7.35
C PRO A 634 -19.61 -35.96 7.83
N SER A 635 -19.16 -36.47 8.99
CA SER A 635 -17.88 -36.14 9.63
C SER A 635 -16.77 -37.17 9.40
N GLU A 636 -17.07 -38.32 8.80
CA GLU A 636 -16.15 -39.45 8.68
C GLU A 636 -15.99 -40.00 7.25
N SER A 637 -17.02 -39.84 6.41
CA SER A 637 -17.01 -40.27 5.01
C SER A 637 -17.13 -39.06 4.07
N PRO A 638 -16.36 -39.00 2.96
CA PRO A 638 -16.63 -38.05 1.88
C PRO A 638 -18.03 -38.29 1.28
N ALA A 639 -18.62 -37.26 0.69
CA ALA A 639 -19.90 -37.42 -0.03
C ALA A 639 -19.70 -38.28 -1.28
N ASN A 640 -20.69 -39.10 -1.62
CA ASN A 640 -20.73 -39.89 -2.84
C ASN A 640 -22.16 -39.97 -3.36
N ILE A 641 -22.42 -39.37 -4.53
CA ILE A 641 -23.75 -39.27 -5.12
C ILE A 641 -24.43 -40.63 -5.31
N ASN A 642 -23.66 -41.69 -5.59
CA ASN A 642 -24.18 -43.06 -5.74
C ASN A 642 -24.70 -43.66 -4.42
N ILE A 643 -24.24 -43.14 -3.27
CA ILE A 643 -24.61 -43.61 -1.93
C ILE A 643 -25.67 -42.68 -1.33
N ASP A 644 -25.47 -41.36 -1.43
CA ASP A 644 -26.29 -40.34 -0.77
C ASP A 644 -27.55 -39.95 -1.59
N PHE A 645 -27.53 -40.18 -2.91
CA PHE A 645 -28.60 -39.84 -3.86
C PHE A 645 -28.73 -40.87 -5.02
N PRO A 646 -28.86 -42.18 -4.74
CA PRO A 646 -28.85 -43.22 -5.79
C PRO A 646 -29.89 -42.99 -6.90
N ALA A 647 -31.10 -42.53 -6.53
CA ALA A 647 -32.18 -42.22 -7.49
C ALA A 647 -31.88 -41.07 -8.48
N LEU A 648 -30.80 -40.30 -8.26
CA LEU A 648 -30.28 -39.32 -9.23
C LEU A 648 -29.01 -39.84 -9.92
N ALA A 649 -28.20 -40.65 -9.22
CA ALA A 649 -26.91 -41.12 -9.71
C ALA A 649 -27.03 -42.00 -10.98
N ASP A 650 -28.08 -42.83 -11.08
CA ASP A 650 -28.35 -43.68 -12.25
C ASP A 650 -28.50 -42.90 -13.57
N GLU A 651 -28.79 -41.59 -13.50
CA GLU A 651 -28.93 -40.72 -14.67
C GLU A 651 -27.67 -39.87 -14.99
N CYS A 652 -26.69 -39.85 -14.10
CA CYS A 652 -25.54 -38.93 -14.16
C CYS A 652 -24.22 -39.70 -14.05
N SER A 653 -23.66 -40.12 -15.19
CA SER A 653 -22.43 -40.89 -15.27
C SER A 653 -21.30 -40.11 -15.94
N LEU A 654 -20.07 -40.25 -15.41
CA LEU A 654 -18.87 -39.84 -16.15
C LEU A 654 -18.59 -40.86 -17.27
N PRO A 655 -18.36 -40.43 -18.52
CA PRO A 655 -18.09 -41.33 -19.63
C PRO A 655 -16.62 -41.82 -19.63
N GLU A 656 -16.30 -42.77 -20.51
CA GLU A 656 -14.99 -43.48 -20.53
C GLU A 656 -13.80 -42.54 -20.75
N GLU A 657 -13.97 -41.40 -21.42
CA GLU A 657 -12.93 -40.37 -21.58
C GLU A 657 -12.48 -39.77 -20.23
N LEU A 658 -13.32 -39.84 -19.20
CA LEU A 658 -13.02 -39.41 -17.83
C LEU A 658 -12.78 -40.59 -16.86
N ARG A 659 -12.58 -41.82 -17.37
CA ARG A 659 -12.41 -43.03 -16.56
C ARG A 659 -11.38 -42.90 -15.43
N TYR A 660 -10.27 -42.17 -15.64
CA TYR A 660 -9.27 -41.92 -14.60
C TYR A 660 -9.88 -41.26 -13.34
N VAL A 661 -10.86 -40.36 -13.51
CA VAL A 661 -11.60 -39.73 -12.39
C VAL A 661 -12.37 -40.78 -11.61
N THR A 662 -13.05 -41.70 -12.30
CA THR A 662 -13.84 -42.79 -11.69
C THR A 662 -12.95 -43.79 -10.96
N GLU A 663 -11.83 -44.20 -11.56
CA GLU A 663 -10.88 -45.14 -10.94
C GLU A 663 -10.16 -44.54 -9.71
N ASN A 664 -9.96 -43.22 -9.66
CA ASN A 664 -9.27 -42.51 -8.57
C ASN A 664 -10.21 -41.66 -7.71
N LEU A 665 -11.51 -41.92 -7.75
CA LEU A 665 -12.55 -41.12 -7.11
C LEU A 665 -12.34 -41.04 -5.59
N PHE A 666 -12.38 -39.83 -5.06
CA PHE A 666 -12.38 -39.55 -3.63
C PHE A 666 -13.77 -39.12 -3.12
N SER A 667 -14.47 -38.26 -3.87
CA SER A 667 -15.80 -37.76 -3.47
C SER A 667 -16.58 -37.27 -4.69
N SER A 668 -17.88 -37.55 -4.73
CA SER A 668 -18.82 -36.96 -5.70
C SER A 668 -19.89 -36.15 -4.97
N VAL A 669 -19.94 -34.85 -5.28
CA VAL A 669 -20.63 -33.82 -4.48
C VAL A 669 -21.68 -33.11 -5.33
N LEU A 670 -22.95 -33.26 -4.97
CA LEU A 670 -24.06 -32.49 -5.54
C LEU A 670 -23.99 -31.04 -5.06
N ARG A 671 -24.05 -30.09 -6.01
CA ARG A 671 -24.08 -28.65 -5.78
C ARG A 671 -25.38 -28.09 -6.34
N ILE A 672 -26.16 -27.40 -5.50
CA ILE A 672 -27.35 -26.65 -5.95
C ILE A 672 -27.25 -25.25 -5.37
N SER A 673 -27.34 -24.22 -6.23
CA SER A 673 -27.18 -22.82 -5.82
C SER A 673 -28.24 -21.92 -6.44
N GLY A 674 -28.85 -21.05 -5.62
CA GLY A 674 -29.56 -19.87 -6.11
C GLY A 674 -28.60 -18.73 -6.47
N ARG A 675 -29.04 -17.47 -6.45
CA ARG A 675 -28.20 -16.30 -6.79
C ARG A 675 -27.23 -15.92 -5.65
N VAL A 676 -26.19 -16.74 -5.43
CA VAL A 676 -25.20 -16.52 -4.37
C VAL A 676 -23.78 -16.84 -4.84
N ASN A 677 -22.85 -15.94 -4.52
CA ASN A 677 -21.42 -16.07 -4.85
C ASN A 677 -20.70 -16.87 -3.76
N MET A 678 -19.93 -17.86 -4.19
CA MET A 678 -19.06 -18.65 -3.31
C MET A 678 -17.76 -17.88 -3.01
N TRP A 679 -17.28 -17.97 -1.77
CA TRP A 679 -15.97 -17.42 -1.38
C TRP A 679 -14.82 -18.01 -2.22
N LEU A 680 -13.71 -17.28 -2.30
CA LEU A 680 -12.49 -17.78 -2.93
C LEU A 680 -11.88 -18.89 -2.06
N HIS A 681 -11.63 -20.06 -2.65
CA HIS A 681 -11.03 -21.22 -1.97
C HIS A 681 -10.12 -21.99 -2.93
N TYR A 682 -9.38 -22.97 -2.41
CA TYR A 682 -8.77 -24.02 -3.22
C TYR A 682 -9.02 -25.37 -2.54
N ASP A 683 -8.98 -26.43 -3.35
CA ASP A 683 -8.99 -27.81 -2.89
C ASP A 683 -7.60 -28.42 -3.14
N VAL A 684 -7.20 -29.39 -2.31
CA VAL A 684 -5.90 -30.07 -2.42
C VAL A 684 -5.96 -31.20 -3.45
N MET A 685 -7.16 -31.71 -3.75
CA MET A 685 -7.40 -32.73 -4.77
C MET A 685 -7.80 -32.12 -6.11
N ALA A 686 -7.48 -32.82 -7.19
CA ALA A 686 -8.01 -32.55 -8.52
C ALA A 686 -9.53 -32.78 -8.55
N ASN A 687 -10.24 -32.07 -9.44
CA ASN A 687 -11.70 -32.10 -9.51
C ASN A 687 -12.19 -31.88 -10.95
N VAL A 688 -13.27 -32.55 -11.35
CA VAL A 688 -14.06 -32.17 -12.53
C VAL A 688 -15.43 -31.65 -12.10
N TYR A 689 -15.74 -30.41 -12.48
CA TYR A 689 -17.00 -29.72 -12.19
C TYR A 689 -17.94 -29.90 -13.40
N THR A 690 -18.95 -30.77 -13.29
CA THR A 690 -19.94 -31.01 -14.35
C THR A 690 -21.16 -30.10 -14.15
N GLN A 691 -21.38 -29.15 -15.06
CA GLN A 691 -22.50 -28.21 -15.01
C GLN A 691 -23.74 -28.85 -15.65
N ILE A 692 -24.70 -29.31 -14.85
CA ILE A 692 -25.88 -30.05 -15.35
C ILE A 692 -27.01 -29.10 -15.76
N ARG A 693 -27.34 -28.09 -14.94
CA ARG A 693 -28.45 -27.16 -15.23
C ARG A 693 -28.17 -25.74 -14.79
N GLY A 694 -28.65 -24.78 -15.56
CA GLY A 694 -28.31 -23.36 -15.38
C GLY A 694 -26.89 -23.05 -15.86
N SER A 695 -26.42 -21.83 -15.59
CA SER A 695 -25.09 -21.36 -16.00
C SER A 695 -24.36 -20.66 -14.84
N LYS A 696 -23.03 -20.71 -14.87
CA LYS A 696 -22.17 -20.25 -13.78
C LYS A 696 -20.87 -19.67 -14.34
N ARG A 697 -20.48 -18.48 -13.86
CA ARG A 697 -19.17 -17.91 -14.10
C ARG A 697 -18.24 -18.32 -12.95
N MET A 698 -17.09 -18.87 -13.29
CA MET A 698 -16.02 -19.22 -12.36
C MET A 698 -14.77 -18.42 -12.72
N VAL A 699 -14.10 -17.93 -11.68
CA VAL A 699 -12.81 -17.22 -11.82
C VAL A 699 -11.78 -18.02 -11.05
N LEU A 700 -10.74 -18.42 -11.75
CA LEU A 700 -9.67 -19.29 -11.25
C LEU A 700 -8.34 -18.52 -11.22
N PHE A 701 -7.40 -18.93 -10.37
CA PHE A 701 -6.03 -18.40 -10.33
C PHE A 701 -5.03 -19.55 -10.16
N PRO A 702 -3.85 -19.47 -10.79
CA PRO A 702 -2.80 -20.46 -10.62
C PRO A 702 -2.27 -20.48 -9.18
N PRO A 703 -1.73 -21.61 -8.70
CA PRO A 703 -1.15 -21.73 -7.35
C PRO A 703 -0.06 -20.69 -7.03
N THR A 704 0.60 -20.13 -8.04
CA THR A 704 1.61 -19.06 -7.92
C THR A 704 1.07 -17.76 -7.33
N ASP A 705 -0.23 -17.49 -7.46
CA ASP A 705 -0.85 -16.23 -7.04
C ASP A 705 -1.19 -16.20 -5.52
N VAL A 706 -0.86 -17.26 -4.78
CA VAL A 706 -1.20 -17.45 -3.35
C VAL A 706 -0.84 -16.25 -2.46
N SER A 707 0.27 -15.57 -2.75
CA SER A 707 0.78 -14.40 -2.02
C SER A 707 -0.09 -13.15 -2.20
N HIS A 708 -0.92 -13.11 -3.25
CA HIS A 708 -1.76 -11.97 -3.63
C HIS A 708 -3.24 -12.18 -3.27
N LEU A 709 -3.67 -13.42 -3.04
CA LEU A 709 -5.08 -13.78 -2.85
C LEU A 709 -5.55 -13.81 -1.38
N ALA A 710 -4.74 -13.27 -0.46
CA ALA A 710 -5.09 -13.02 0.95
C ALA A 710 -5.49 -14.26 1.79
N PHE A 711 -4.94 -15.44 1.48
CA PHE A 711 -5.10 -16.64 2.32
C PHE A 711 -4.32 -16.52 3.63
N ALA A 712 -4.97 -16.86 4.75
CA ALA A 712 -4.30 -16.96 6.06
C ALA A 712 -3.46 -18.25 6.14
N PRO A 713 -2.37 -18.30 6.95
CA PRO A 713 -1.51 -19.48 7.04
C PRO A 713 -2.27 -20.76 7.46
N GLY A 714 -2.39 -21.71 6.52
CA GLY A 714 -3.15 -22.95 6.72
C GLY A 714 -4.67 -22.81 6.63
N ALA A 715 -5.18 -21.75 5.99
CA ALA A 715 -6.57 -21.65 5.57
C ALA A 715 -6.72 -22.06 4.11
N SER A 716 -7.79 -22.79 3.79
CA SER A 716 -8.19 -23.15 2.42
C SER A 716 -9.20 -22.16 1.81
N SER A 717 -9.49 -21.03 2.48
CA SER A 717 -10.46 -20.01 2.02
C SER A 717 -9.98 -18.60 2.32
N SER A 718 -10.36 -17.66 1.43
CA SER A 718 -10.04 -16.23 1.50
C SER A 718 -11.33 -15.40 1.47
N SER A 719 -11.31 -14.28 2.19
CA SER A 719 -12.41 -13.29 2.23
C SER A 719 -12.34 -12.27 1.09
N LEU A 720 -11.42 -12.47 0.13
CA LEU A 720 -11.27 -11.59 -1.02
C LEU A 720 -12.48 -11.70 -1.96
N ASP A 721 -13.18 -10.59 -2.14
CA ASP A 721 -14.30 -10.44 -3.07
C ASP A 721 -13.79 -10.26 -4.51
N VAL A 722 -13.44 -11.38 -5.12
CA VAL A 722 -12.83 -11.44 -6.47
C VAL A 722 -13.70 -10.78 -7.53
N PHE A 723 -15.01 -11.06 -7.58
CA PHE A 723 -15.89 -10.48 -8.60
C PHE A 723 -15.94 -8.95 -8.51
N SER A 724 -15.91 -8.39 -7.30
CA SER A 724 -15.82 -6.94 -7.09
C SER A 724 -14.39 -6.38 -7.22
N ALA A 725 -13.36 -7.23 -7.33
CA ALA A 725 -11.95 -6.86 -7.37
C ALA A 725 -11.28 -7.04 -8.74
N LEU A 726 -11.80 -7.87 -9.64
CA LEU A 726 -11.29 -8.04 -11.01
C LEU A 726 -11.28 -6.73 -11.80
N GLU A 727 -12.33 -5.93 -11.63
CA GLU A 727 -12.46 -4.61 -12.25
C GLU A 727 -11.61 -3.52 -11.56
N LYS A 728 -10.82 -3.88 -10.54
CA LYS A 728 -10.01 -2.98 -9.70
C LYS A 728 -8.54 -3.41 -9.73
N HIS A 729 -7.66 -2.50 -9.34
CA HIS A 729 -6.21 -2.73 -9.39
C HIS A 729 -5.69 -3.72 -8.32
N HIS A 730 -6.52 -4.12 -7.34
CA HIS A 730 -6.14 -5.05 -6.27
C HIS A 730 -5.64 -6.42 -6.80
N LEU A 731 -6.10 -6.84 -7.98
CA LEU A 731 -5.72 -8.10 -8.63
C LEU A 731 -4.71 -7.90 -9.78
N ALA A 732 -4.15 -6.71 -9.99
CA ALA A 732 -3.28 -6.43 -11.14
C ALA A 732 -1.99 -7.28 -11.21
N ALA A 733 -1.56 -7.85 -10.08
CA ALA A 733 -0.41 -8.75 -9.99
C ALA A 733 -0.80 -10.25 -9.98
N THR A 734 -2.05 -10.58 -10.32
CA THR A 734 -2.55 -11.96 -10.45
C THR A 734 -2.92 -12.28 -11.88
N HIS A 735 -3.09 -13.57 -12.16
CA HIS A 735 -3.33 -14.16 -13.47
C HIS A 735 -4.71 -14.83 -13.48
N PRO A 736 -5.82 -14.05 -13.41
CA PRO A 736 -7.17 -14.61 -13.40
C PRO A 736 -7.49 -15.35 -14.70
N HIS A 737 -8.16 -16.48 -14.54
CA HIS A 737 -8.68 -17.31 -15.62
C HIS A 737 -10.21 -17.36 -15.54
N ASP A 738 -10.92 -16.99 -16.61
CA ASP A 738 -12.39 -16.98 -16.65
C ASP A 738 -12.95 -18.23 -17.33
N ALA A 739 -13.95 -18.83 -16.70
CA ALA A 739 -14.79 -19.88 -17.28
C ALA A 739 -16.25 -19.51 -17.11
N VAL A 740 -17.00 -19.48 -18.21
CA VAL A 740 -18.47 -19.51 -18.18
C VAL A 740 -18.90 -20.92 -18.55
N LEU A 741 -19.60 -21.59 -17.63
CA LEU A 741 -20.06 -22.97 -17.78
C LEU A 741 -21.55 -22.98 -18.08
N GLY A 742 -21.93 -23.53 -19.23
CA GLY A 742 -23.32 -23.86 -19.59
C GLY A 742 -23.67 -25.32 -19.27
N PRO A 743 -24.95 -25.72 -19.44
CA PRO A 743 -25.36 -27.12 -19.32
C PRO A 743 -24.56 -28.02 -20.27
N GLY A 744 -23.91 -29.05 -19.72
CA GLY A 744 -23.07 -30.01 -20.43
C GLY A 744 -21.57 -29.72 -20.38
N ASP A 745 -21.17 -28.54 -19.88
CA ASP A 745 -19.76 -28.19 -19.72
C ASP A 745 -19.14 -28.92 -18.51
N VAL A 746 -17.94 -29.45 -18.71
CA VAL A 746 -17.14 -30.06 -17.63
C VAL A 746 -15.83 -29.30 -17.44
N LEU A 747 -15.71 -28.53 -16.36
CA LEU A 747 -14.48 -27.81 -16.03
C LEU A 747 -13.52 -28.71 -15.24
N PHE A 748 -12.35 -28.97 -15.80
CA PHE A 748 -11.23 -29.55 -15.04
C PHE A 748 -10.59 -28.47 -14.14
N LEU A 749 -10.51 -28.78 -12.85
CA LEU A 749 -9.85 -28.01 -11.81
C LEU A 749 -8.61 -28.80 -11.36
N PRO A 750 -7.39 -28.40 -11.75
CA PRO A 750 -6.16 -29.02 -11.23
C PRO A 750 -6.02 -28.71 -9.73
N PRO A 751 -5.26 -29.53 -8.96
CA PRO A 751 -5.13 -29.35 -7.52
C PRO A 751 -4.51 -27.98 -7.19
N MET A 752 -4.90 -27.42 -6.04
CA MET A 752 -4.43 -26.14 -5.50
C MET A 752 -4.74 -24.90 -6.37
N TRP A 753 -5.50 -25.02 -7.47
CA TRP A 753 -6.00 -23.85 -8.20
C TRP A 753 -7.08 -23.14 -7.37
N PHE A 754 -6.83 -21.86 -7.09
CA PHE A 754 -7.80 -21.03 -6.37
C PHE A 754 -8.98 -20.75 -7.28
N HIS A 755 -10.20 -20.83 -6.75
CA HIS A 755 -11.40 -20.60 -7.53
C HIS A 755 -12.55 -20.01 -6.71
N THR A 756 -13.39 -19.24 -7.39
CA THR A 756 -14.66 -18.69 -6.89
C THR A 756 -15.73 -18.85 -7.98
N ALA A 757 -16.99 -18.79 -7.62
CA ALA A 757 -18.10 -18.98 -8.55
C ALA A 757 -19.28 -18.05 -8.27
N SER A 758 -19.88 -17.54 -9.34
CA SER A 758 -21.10 -16.72 -9.36
C SER A 758 -22.10 -17.32 -10.36
N PRO A 759 -23.29 -17.76 -9.93
CA PRO A 759 -24.36 -18.22 -10.82
C PRO A 759 -24.87 -17.09 -11.72
N THR A 760 -24.97 -17.34 -13.03
CA THR A 760 -25.52 -16.37 -13.99
C THR A 760 -27.02 -16.61 -14.26
N THR A 761 -27.58 -17.72 -13.75
CA THR A 761 -29.01 -18.05 -13.77
C THR A 761 -29.58 -18.07 -12.35
N ASN A 762 -30.91 -17.99 -12.21
CA ASN A 762 -31.58 -18.00 -10.89
C ASN A 762 -31.22 -19.24 -10.06
N MET A 763 -31.14 -20.39 -10.72
CA MET A 763 -30.71 -21.67 -10.16
C MET A 763 -29.56 -22.23 -10.99
N SER A 764 -28.65 -22.92 -10.34
CA SER A 764 -27.63 -23.77 -10.96
C SER A 764 -27.56 -25.12 -10.23
N VAL A 765 -27.46 -26.22 -10.99
CA VAL A 765 -27.26 -27.58 -10.49
C VAL A 765 -26.01 -28.16 -11.16
N ALA A 766 -25.13 -28.76 -10.37
CA ALA A 766 -23.87 -29.32 -10.83
C ALA A 766 -23.41 -30.48 -9.94
N VAL A 767 -22.51 -31.31 -10.44
CA VAL A 767 -21.83 -32.36 -9.65
C VAL A 767 -20.32 -32.14 -9.74
N ASN A 768 -19.64 -32.19 -8.61
CA ASN A 768 -18.18 -32.18 -8.54
C ASN A 768 -17.68 -33.59 -8.29
N PHE A 769 -16.68 -34.05 -9.05
CA PHE A 769 -16.00 -35.31 -8.80
C PHE A 769 -14.55 -35.01 -8.43
N PHE A 770 -14.25 -35.10 -7.14
CA PHE A 770 -12.90 -34.99 -6.60
C PHE A 770 -12.19 -36.34 -6.72
N PHE A 771 -10.94 -36.34 -7.17
CA PHE A 771 -10.15 -37.54 -7.38
C PHE A 771 -8.68 -37.31 -7.02
N ARG A 772 -7.96 -38.41 -6.78
CA ARG A 772 -6.53 -38.37 -6.45
C ARG A 772 -5.68 -38.35 -7.72
N ASP A 773 -4.78 -37.38 -7.81
CA ASP A 773 -3.84 -37.20 -8.93
C ASP A 773 -2.38 -37.39 -8.49
N LEU A 774 -2.12 -37.52 -7.19
CA LEU A 774 -0.80 -37.82 -6.62
C LEU A 774 -0.71 -39.27 -6.15
N HIS A 775 0.35 -39.98 -6.59
CA HIS A 775 0.68 -41.33 -6.13
C HIS A 775 1.05 -41.39 -4.63
N SER A 776 1.56 -40.29 -4.07
CA SER A 776 1.95 -40.15 -2.66
C SER A 776 1.96 -38.67 -2.22
N GLY A 777 2.02 -38.42 -0.91
CA GLY A 777 2.17 -37.07 -0.35
C GLY A 777 0.93 -36.48 0.32
N TYR A 778 -0.27 -37.06 0.14
CA TYR A 778 -1.45 -36.71 0.94
C TYR A 778 -1.23 -37.00 2.43
N SER A 779 -1.81 -36.17 3.31
CA SER A 779 -1.71 -36.34 4.77
C SER A 779 -2.46 -37.57 5.28
N SER A 780 -1.86 -38.25 6.26
CA SER A 780 -2.49 -39.39 6.94
C SER A 780 -3.57 -38.95 7.93
N GLY A 781 -4.68 -39.67 7.98
CA GLY A 781 -5.83 -39.39 8.85
C GLY A 781 -7.04 -38.88 8.07
N ARG A 782 -8.08 -38.43 8.78
CA ARG A 782 -9.36 -38.05 8.16
C ARG A 782 -9.22 -36.79 7.29
N ASP A 783 -9.75 -36.90 6.08
CA ASP A 783 -10.18 -35.80 5.22
C ASP A 783 -11.48 -36.29 4.54
N VAL A 784 -12.57 -35.52 4.68
CA VAL A 784 -13.88 -35.78 4.06
C VAL A 784 -14.26 -34.67 3.07
N TYR A 785 -13.35 -33.71 2.87
CA TYR A 785 -13.57 -32.46 2.17
C TYR A 785 -12.68 -32.29 0.94
N GLY A 786 -11.51 -32.94 0.90
CA GLY A 786 -10.54 -32.81 -0.18
C GLY A 786 -9.65 -31.58 -0.04
N ASN A 787 -9.69 -30.91 1.12
CA ASN A 787 -9.01 -29.64 1.38
C ASN A 787 -7.94 -29.73 2.47
N ARG A 788 -7.58 -30.94 2.93
CA ARG A 788 -6.52 -31.11 3.93
C ARG A 788 -5.14 -30.97 3.29
N ASP A 789 -4.34 -30.05 3.85
CA ASP A 789 -2.93 -29.80 3.54
C ASP A 789 -2.14 -31.10 3.26
N LEU A 790 -1.24 -31.08 2.28
CA LEU A 790 -0.32 -32.20 1.99
C LEU A 790 0.64 -32.45 3.17
N ALA A 791 1.09 -33.71 3.33
CA ALA A 791 1.87 -34.16 4.50
C ALA A 791 3.15 -33.35 4.72
N ALA A 792 3.82 -32.98 3.62
CA ALA A 792 5.02 -32.16 3.65
C ALA A 792 4.76 -30.75 4.21
N TYR A 793 3.61 -30.15 3.88
CA TYR A 793 3.23 -28.81 4.35
C TYR A 793 2.71 -28.85 5.79
N GLU A 794 1.91 -29.85 6.19
CA GLU A 794 1.52 -30.04 7.59
C GLU A 794 2.76 -30.17 8.50
N LYS A 795 3.74 -30.99 8.09
CA LYS A 795 5.02 -31.14 8.80
C LYS A 795 5.81 -29.84 8.80
N GLY A 796 5.95 -29.18 7.64
CA GLY A 796 6.65 -27.90 7.50
C GLY A 796 6.08 -26.82 8.43
N ARG A 797 4.75 -26.73 8.59
CA ARG A 797 4.10 -25.83 9.55
C ARG A 797 4.46 -26.15 11.00
N GLN A 798 4.54 -27.42 11.38
CA GLN A 798 4.96 -27.84 12.71
C GLN A 798 6.44 -27.49 12.97
N ASP A 799 7.30 -27.67 11.98
CA ASP A 799 8.72 -27.34 12.07
C ASP A 799 8.94 -25.82 12.12
N VAL A 800 8.20 -25.02 11.34
CA VAL A 800 8.18 -23.54 11.44
C VAL A 800 7.71 -23.08 12.83
N ALA A 801 6.67 -23.69 13.39
CA ALA A 801 6.20 -23.38 14.74
C ALA A 801 7.25 -23.74 15.81
N ARG A 802 7.99 -24.86 15.64
CA ARG A 802 9.08 -25.27 16.53
C ARG A 802 10.27 -24.31 16.44
N LEU A 803 10.65 -23.89 15.22
CA LEU A 803 11.69 -22.90 14.97
C LEU A 803 11.33 -21.57 15.63
N ALA A 804 10.14 -21.03 15.36
CA ALA A 804 9.66 -19.77 15.96
C ALA A 804 9.74 -19.79 17.49
N LYS A 805 9.26 -20.88 18.12
CA LYS A 805 9.32 -21.10 19.56
C LYS A 805 10.77 -21.17 20.10
N GLY A 806 11.71 -21.70 19.32
CA GLY A 806 13.13 -21.73 19.68
C GLY A 806 13.75 -20.34 19.89
N PHE A 807 13.21 -19.31 19.25
CA PHE A 807 13.67 -17.92 19.40
C PHE A 807 12.89 -17.10 20.44
N ASP A 808 11.89 -17.65 21.12
CA ASP A 808 11.02 -16.88 22.04
C ASP A 808 11.73 -16.30 23.26
N GLN A 809 12.89 -16.85 23.65
CA GLN A 809 13.71 -16.32 24.75
C GLN A 809 14.64 -15.17 24.32
N LEU A 810 14.70 -14.85 23.02
CA LEU A 810 15.52 -13.74 22.53
C LEU A 810 14.74 -12.41 22.54
N PRO A 811 15.43 -11.27 22.67
CA PRO A 811 14.85 -9.95 22.44
C PRO A 811 14.09 -9.89 21.09
N PRO A 812 12.95 -9.17 21.02
CA PRO A 812 12.10 -9.15 19.82
C PRO A 812 12.83 -8.82 18.52
N GLU A 813 13.80 -7.91 18.58
CA GLU A 813 14.62 -7.45 17.46
C GLU A 813 15.54 -8.56 16.95
N ILE A 814 16.15 -9.31 17.86
CA ILE A 814 17.05 -10.43 17.55
C ILE A 814 16.26 -11.62 17.01
N ARG A 815 15.11 -11.94 17.62
CA ARG A 815 14.16 -12.94 17.09
C ARG A 815 13.70 -12.57 15.68
N GLN A 816 13.33 -11.30 15.43
CA GLN A 816 12.91 -10.84 14.11
C GLN A 816 14.05 -10.97 13.09
N PHE A 817 15.29 -10.61 13.44
CA PHE A 817 16.46 -10.74 12.57
C PHE A 817 16.70 -12.20 12.15
N TYR A 818 16.79 -13.14 13.09
CA TYR A 818 17.06 -14.55 12.75
C TYR A 818 15.91 -15.23 12.02
N LEU A 819 14.65 -14.93 12.36
CA LEU A 819 13.50 -15.48 11.63
C LEU A 819 13.41 -14.93 10.20
N ALA A 820 13.76 -13.66 9.97
CA ALA A 820 13.85 -13.11 8.61
C ALA A 820 14.95 -13.80 7.79
N ARG A 821 16.11 -14.08 8.40
CA ARG A 821 17.19 -14.83 7.76
C ARG A 821 16.81 -16.27 7.42
N LEU A 822 16.17 -17.00 8.33
CA LEU A 822 15.70 -18.37 8.04
C LEU A 822 14.65 -18.40 6.91
N ALA A 823 13.80 -17.38 6.81
CA ALA A 823 12.86 -17.25 5.69
C ALA A 823 13.59 -16.98 4.36
N ASP A 824 14.62 -16.12 4.37
CA ASP A 824 15.45 -15.83 3.20
C ASP A 824 16.27 -17.06 2.76
N GLU A 825 16.84 -17.81 3.70
CA GLU A 825 17.58 -19.07 3.44
C GLU A 825 16.66 -20.16 2.83
N LEU A 826 15.39 -20.23 3.25
CA LEU A 826 14.40 -21.13 2.65
C LEU A 826 13.98 -20.71 1.23
N LEU A 827 13.91 -19.41 0.94
CA LEU A 827 13.59 -18.91 -0.40
C LEU A 827 14.73 -19.19 -1.39
N HIS A 828 15.99 -19.04 -0.97
CA HIS A 828 17.16 -19.36 -1.80
C HIS A 828 17.31 -20.87 -2.10
N GLN A 829 16.62 -21.77 -1.38
CA GLN A 829 16.60 -23.21 -1.66
C GLN A 829 15.52 -23.62 -2.67
N GLN A 830 14.72 -22.69 -3.20
CA GLN A 830 13.69 -22.97 -4.21
C GLN A 830 14.17 -22.76 -5.67
N THR A 831 15.40 -22.29 -5.86
CA THR A 831 16.09 -22.16 -7.16
C THR A 831 17.17 -23.22 -7.31
#